data_AF-A0A813KK20-F1
#
_entry.id   AF-A0A813KK20-F1
#
_cell.length_a   1.000
_cell.length_b   1.000
_cell.length_c   1.000
_cell.angle_alpha   90.00
_cell.angle_beta   90.00
_cell.angle_gamma   90.00
#
_symmetry.space_group_name_H-M   'P 1'
#
loop_
_entity.id
_entity.type
_entity.pdbx_description
1 polymer ?
#
loop_
_entity_poly.entity_id
_entity_poly.type
_entity_poly.pdbx_seq_one_letter_code
_entity_poly.pdbx_strand_id
1 'polypeptide(L)'
;MGPPLRAGGGGRGEWSGSASSSCGGPRQATAGGPGARPEDVQRLLGPGPGGAGLLLQAQAAHLASQLRGLRLQQLPAANLAEGAGWGEVCKAWNLLGAAAAGQPPPEEAWGLEAQISAAAGGDWWQQGDPRQIERDLQRSNRLAHYLYLSLHPHLAAQRFQQYSTGNDLPKVLMVAEKPSVAKMIAENLSGGRMRMRKGISRACQTHEFITWFPPAGQKCKLLVTSVVGHMFGLDFNEEDNKLARNDPSVLYEARCEKKLEETTAKLKVVEHLQELSKEAEYLVLWLDCDREGENIGFEVIGVCREDFPTDENIYRAQFSALTESEMTRALNPLGRPNKYMSMAVDARQEMDLKIGCSFTRLLTNQLLSGCKQKFYRDLRVISYGPCQTPTLWFCVRRHHEIQNFERRSFWTPWLTLAVPGIGQCDFEWSEGHTFDQGQATQIEQAVRSGTPLVVGLTSERKSVRRPMGLNTVQLLKAASTGMGMSPVVAMKAAEHLYTSGYISYPRTESSKYPDSFDVGAALREQSYHPNWGKTADYILRHSPNIRPPTHGHDAGDHPPITPMRCAPRGEIAKGKEWKLYDYVARHFIASLMDDFQYTEHSLAVNVGGMTFVHKMHSVQDRGFFFAMPWKEKDLKLNEVQQLPQLQEGSRLQVVDSGIEEDYTRPPDYLKESELIALMDQHGIGTDASIPQHIQNVNDRRYCQVCGPGDLNGKPGQVFLT
;
A
#
# COMPACT_ATOMS: atom_id res chain seq x y z
N MET A 1 -18.74 -25.15 36.08
CA MET A 1 -18.64 -26.51 36.65
C MET A 1 -18.48 -27.47 35.49
N GLY A 2 -17.39 -28.24 35.42
CA GLY A 2 -17.32 -29.45 34.57
C GLY A 2 -17.27 -30.69 35.47
N PRO A 3 -16.95 -31.89 34.95
CA PRO A 3 -17.35 -32.57 33.70
C PRO A 3 -18.09 -33.91 34.06
N PRO A 4 -18.28 -34.90 33.15
CA PRO A 4 -17.23 -35.91 32.95
C PRO A 4 -17.12 -36.57 31.56
N LEU A 5 -16.00 -37.28 31.41
CA LEU A 5 -15.51 -38.14 30.32
C LEU A 5 -16.30 -39.45 30.12
N ARG A 6 -16.29 -40.03 28.91
CA ARG A 6 -15.76 -41.39 28.62
C ARG A 6 -15.77 -41.78 27.14
N ALA A 7 -14.85 -42.69 26.82
CA ALA A 7 -14.46 -43.22 25.51
C ALA A 7 -15.17 -44.52 25.11
N GLY A 8 -15.00 -44.91 23.83
CA GLY A 8 -15.27 -46.22 23.23
C GLY A 8 -15.76 -46.04 21.79
N GLY A 9 -15.23 -46.63 20.71
CA GLY A 9 -14.37 -47.80 20.56
C GLY A 9 -15.10 -48.87 19.73
N GLY A 10 -14.81 -48.93 18.42
CA GLY A 10 -14.91 -50.16 17.62
C GLY A 10 -16.06 -50.29 16.60
N GLY A 11 -15.70 -50.70 15.36
CA GLY A 11 -16.50 -51.70 14.62
C GLY A 11 -16.89 -51.43 13.17
N ARG A 12 -15.96 -51.72 12.24
CA ARG A 12 -16.06 -52.46 10.95
C ARG A 12 -17.24 -52.30 9.96
N GLY A 13 -16.86 -52.28 8.67
CA GLY A 13 -17.64 -52.69 7.49
C GLY A 13 -17.21 -51.89 6.24
N GLU A 14 -16.14 -52.29 5.53
CA GLU A 14 -16.17 -52.97 4.20
C GLU A 14 -17.02 -52.20 3.16
N TRP A 15 -16.46 -51.73 2.04
CA TRP A 15 -16.38 -52.53 0.80
C TRP A 15 -15.23 -52.08 -0.12
N SER A 16 -14.65 -53.09 -0.76
CA SER A 16 -13.58 -53.11 -1.77
C SER A 16 -14.03 -52.67 -3.17
N GLY A 17 -13.10 -52.08 -3.93
CA GLY A 17 -13.19 -51.93 -5.39
C GLY A 17 -11.81 -51.66 -6.00
N SER A 18 -11.23 -52.70 -6.60
CA SER A 18 -9.89 -52.81 -7.19
C SER A 18 -9.78 -52.38 -8.66
N ALA A 19 -8.62 -51.86 -9.09
CA ALA A 19 -8.00 -52.01 -10.42
C ALA A 19 -6.55 -51.44 -10.39
N SER A 20 -5.48 -52.27 -10.37
CA SER A 20 -4.57 -52.62 -11.51
C SER A 20 -4.00 -51.40 -12.28
N SER A 21 -2.72 -51.27 -12.68
CA SER A 21 -1.49 -52.07 -12.74
C SER A 21 -0.40 -51.13 -13.34
N SER A 22 0.72 -50.85 -12.67
CA SER A 22 2.09 -51.36 -12.92
C SER A 22 2.60 -51.47 -14.37
N CYS A 23 3.63 -50.67 -14.70
CA CYS A 23 4.79 -50.91 -15.60
C CYS A 23 5.86 -49.86 -15.19
N GLY A 24 7.15 -50.09 -14.96
CA GLY A 24 8.02 -51.24 -15.13
C GLY A 24 9.40 -50.85 -15.70
N GLY A 25 10.28 -50.18 -14.92
CA GLY A 25 11.76 -50.10 -15.08
C GLY A 25 12.37 -49.46 -16.35
N PRO A 26 13.72 -49.23 -16.45
CA PRO A 26 14.80 -49.78 -15.62
C PRO A 26 15.84 -48.77 -15.04
N ARG A 27 16.71 -49.33 -14.19
CA ARG A 27 17.83 -48.75 -13.42
C ARG A 27 19.11 -48.53 -14.26
N GLN A 28 19.97 -47.61 -13.80
CA GLN A 28 21.46 -47.65 -13.67
C GLN A 28 21.97 -46.20 -13.41
N ALA A 29 23.03 -45.85 -12.69
CA ALA A 29 24.05 -46.57 -11.93
C ALA A 29 24.63 -45.60 -10.88
N THR A 30 25.08 -46.16 -9.75
CA THR A 30 25.82 -45.51 -8.67
C THR A 30 27.28 -45.28 -9.04
N ALA A 31 27.82 -44.09 -8.77
CA ALA A 31 29.26 -43.86 -8.65
C ALA A 31 29.52 -43.03 -7.38
N GLY A 32 30.12 -43.66 -6.38
CA GLY A 32 30.59 -43.01 -5.15
C GLY A 32 32.05 -42.59 -5.28
N GLY A 33 32.36 -41.40 -4.75
CA GLY A 33 33.70 -40.97 -4.35
C GLY A 33 33.62 -40.41 -2.92
N PRO A 34 34.69 -40.50 -2.10
CA PRO A 34 34.60 -40.30 -0.66
C PRO A 34 34.49 -38.80 -0.33
N GLY A 35 33.30 -38.35 0.03
CA GLY A 35 33.12 -37.07 0.71
C GLY A 35 33.67 -37.18 2.12
N ALA A 36 34.76 -36.46 2.41
CA ALA A 36 35.26 -36.28 3.77
C ALA A 36 34.13 -35.73 4.66
N ARG A 37 33.97 -36.29 5.86
CA ARG A 37 32.86 -35.91 6.75
C ARG A 37 33.22 -34.59 7.45
N PRO A 38 32.23 -33.74 7.78
CA PRO A 38 32.45 -32.46 8.48
C PRO A 38 33.21 -32.56 9.81
N GLU A 39 33.35 -33.76 10.36
CA GLU A 39 34.00 -34.08 11.62
C GLU A 39 35.54 -34.06 11.51
N ASP A 40 36.09 -34.15 10.30
CA ASP A 40 37.54 -34.15 10.04
C ASP A 40 38.17 -32.73 10.17
N VAL A 41 37.36 -31.67 10.07
CA VAL A 41 37.81 -30.27 10.19
C VAL A 41 38.20 -29.91 11.63
N GLN A 42 37.62 -30.59 12.62
CA GLN A 42 37.93 -30.34 14.04
C GLN A 42 39.26 -30.96 14.49
N ARG A 43 39.76 -31.99 13.79
CA ARG A 43 41.04 -32.64 14.10
C ARG A 43 42.26 -31.86 13.57
N LEU A 44 42.09 -30.97 12.60
CA LEU A 44 43.15 -30.13 12.03
C LEU A 44 43.50 -28.90 12.90
N LEU A 45 42.71 -28.60 13.92
CA LEU A 45 42.91 -27.47 14.83
C LEU A 45 43.45 -27.97 16.18
N GLY A 46 44.74 -28.33 16.22
CA GLY A 46 45.42 -28.70 17.46
C GLY A 46 45.56 -27.51 18.44
N PRO A 47 45.70 -27.77 19.76
CA PRO A 47 45.80 -26.70 20.75
C PRO A 47 47.26 -26.19 20.81
N GLY A 48 47.50 -24.98 20.32
CA GLY A 48 48.76 -24.24 20.51
C GLY A 48 48.54 -22.97 21.36
N PRO A 49 49.48 -22.59 22.24
CA PRO A 49 49.23 -21.52 23.22
C PRO A 49 49.53 -20.13 22.62
N GLY A 50 48.53 -19.24 22.67
CA GLY A 50 48.70 -17.82 22.35
C GLY A 50 47.39 -17.14 21.94
N GLY A 51 47.18 -15.89 22.38
CA GLY A 51 45.93 -15.14 22.20
C GLY A 51 45.42 -14.98 20.76
N ALA A 52 46.23 -15.30 19.74
CA ALA A 52 45.81 -15.37 18.34
C ALA A 52 44.88 -16.58 18.04
N GLY A 53 45.01 -17.70 18.78
CA GLY A 53 44.18 -18.89 18.60
C GLY A 53 42.72 -18.69 19.00
N LEU A 54 42.46 -17.85 20.01
CA LEU A 54 41.10 -17.47 20.43
C LEU A 54 40.39 -16.58 19.39
N LEU A 55 41.15 -15.74 18.68
CA LEU A 55 40.62 -14.89 17.62
C LEU A 55 40.20 -15.72 16.40
N LEU A 56 41.03 -16.70 16.00
CA LEU A 56 40.72 -17.64 14.92
C LEU A 56 39.54 -18.55 15.28
N GLN A 57 39.44 -19.01 16.54
CA GLN A 57 38.30 -19.82 16.99
C GLN A 57 36.99 -19.00 17.02
N ALA A 58 37.03 -17.74 17.44
CA ALA A 58 35.87 -16.84 17.42
C ALA A 58 35.42 -16.51 16.00
N GLN A 59 36.37 -16.36 15.06
CA GLN A 59 36.10 -16.07 13.65
C GLN A 59 35.60 -17.32 12.89
N ALA A 60 36.12 -18.51 13.20
CA ALA A 60 35.60 -19.78 12.70
C ALA A 60 34.19 -20.07 13.23
N ALA A 61 33.89 -19.73 14.49
CA ALA A 61 32.54 -19.82 15.06
C ALA A 61 31.56 -18.83 14.40
N HIS A 62 32.03 -17.63 14.05
CA HIS A 62 31.24 -16.64 13.30
C HIS A 62 30.93 -17.12 11.87
N LEU A 63 31.88 -17.74 11.18
CA LEU A 63 31.68 -18.32 9.85
C LEU A 63 30.78 -19.55 9.89
N ALA A 64 30.92 -20.42 10.90
CA ALA A 64 30.01 -21.55 11.14
C ALA A 64 28.57 -21.06 11.41
N SER A 65 28.41 -19.89 12.04
CA SER A 65 27.13 -19.22 12.23
C SER A 65 26.56 -18.66 10.92
N GLN A 66 27.38 -18.09 10.03
CA GLN A 66 26.96 -17.62 8.70
C GLN A 66 26.58 -18.78 7.76
N LEU A 67 27.30 -19.90 7.84
CA LEU A 67 27.02 -21.11 7.05
C LEU A 67 25.79 -21.87 7.55
N ARG A 68 25.49 -21.86 8.85
CA ARG A 68 24.22 -22.39 9.40
C ARG A 68 22.99 -21.58 8.97
N GLY A 69 23.16 -20.29 8.66
CA GLY A 69 22.08 -19.40 8.20
C GLY A 69 21.69 -19.60 6.73
N LEU A 70 22.59 -20.15 5.92
CA LEU A 70 22.32 -20.55 4.54
C LEU A 70 21.79 -21.99 4.56
N ARG A 71 20.46 -22.17 4.48
CA ARG A 71 19.85 -23.51 4.37
C ARG A 71 20.52 -24.28 3.23
N LEU A 72 21.22 -25.35 3.59
CA LEU A 72 22.10 -26.21 2.76
C LEU A 72 21.40 -27.02 1.65
N GLN A 73 20.31 -26.53 1.06
CA GLN A 73 19.60 -27.27 0.01
C GLN A 73 19.49 -26.56 -1.34
N GLN A 74 19.87 -25.29 -1.49
CA GLN A 74 19.73 -24.60 -2.78
C GLN A 74 20.80 -23.53 -3.03
N LEU A 75 22.06 -23.93 -3.10
CA LEU A 75 23.00 -23.20 -3.96
C LEU A 75 22.83 -23.79 -5.36
N PRO A 76 22.55 -22.99 -6.41
CA PRO A 76 22.56 -23.48 -7.77
C PRO A 76 23.95 -24.04 -8.05
N ALA A 77 24.02 -25.30 -8.46
CA ALA A 77 25.26 -26.03 -8.76
C ALA A 77 26.09 -25.44 -9.93
N ALA A 78 25.75 -24.25 -10.42
CA ALA A 78 26.26 -23.73 -11.68
C ALA A 78 27.59 -22.95 -11.58
N ASN A 79 28.13 -22.65 -10.39
CA ASN A 79 29.36 -21.83 -10.25
C ASN A 79 30.50 -22.49 -9.46
N LEU A 80 30.48 -23.81 -9.27
CA LEU A 80 31.69 -24.56 -8.98
C LEU A 80 32.08 -25.22 -10.30
N ALA A 81 33.01 -24.61 -11.03
CA ALA A 81 33.62 -25.25 -12.18
C ALA A 81 34.08 -26.66 -11.77
N GLU A 82 33.67 -27.68 -12.54
CA GLU A 82 34.06 -29.06 -12.34
C GLU A 82 35.60 -29.15 -12.29
N GLY A 83 36.16 -29.33 -11.09
CA GLY A 83 37.61 -29.48 -10.92
C GLY A 83 38.17 -29.17 -9.54
N ALA A 84 37.53 -28.32 -8.75
CA ALA A 84 38.09 -27.82 -7.49
C ALA A 84 37.19 -28.14 -6.28
N GLY A 85 37.58 -29.13 -5.47
CA GLY A 85 36.88 -29.50 -4.23
C GLY A 85 37.14 -28.52 -3.08
N TRP A 86 36.27 -28.51 -2.06
CA TRP A 86 36.38 -27.72 -0.81
C TRP A 86 37.79 -27.67 -0.17
N GLY A 87 38.62 -28.69 -0.41
CA GLY A 87 40.02 -28.72 0.03
C GLY A 87 40.87 -27.57 -0.53
N GLU A 88 40.60 -27.08 -1.74
CA GLU A 88 41.36 -25.99 -2.38
C GLU A 88 40.99 -24.62 -1.79
N VAL A 89 39.72 -24.43 -1.42
CA VAL A 89 39.26 -23.24 -0.68
C VAL A 89 39.92 -23.17 0.70
N CYS A 90 40.01 -24.29 1.41
CA CYS A 90 40.69 -24.36 2.71
C CYS A 90 42.20 -24.12 2.59
N LYS A 91 42.85 -24.62 1.53
CA LYS A 91 44.27 -24.35 1.24
C LYS A 91 44.52 -22.87 0.95
N ALA A 92 43.72 -22.26 0.07
CA ALA A 92 43.81 -20.83 -0.23
C ALA A 92 43.65 -19.97 1.03
N TRP A 93 42.75 -20.35 1.93
CA TRP A 93 42.53 -19.65 3.20
C TRP A 93 43.69 -19.77 4.19
N ASN A 94 44.29 -20.96 4.32
CA ASN A 94 45.48 -21.15 5.15
C ASN A 94 46.68 -20.34 4.64
N LEU A 95 46.83 -20.24 3.31
CA LEU A 95 47.86 -19.41 2.67
C LEU A 95 47.63 -17.92 2.93
N LEU A 96 46.38 -17.45 2.86
CA LEU A 96 46.01 -16.07 3.21
C LEU A 96 46.26 -15.77 4.70
N GLY A 97 46.01 -16.74 5.59
CA GLY A 97 46.32 -16.62 7.02
C GLY A 97 47.82 -16.54 7.31
N ALA A 98 48.64 -17.34 6.62
CA ALA A 98 50.11 -17.30 6.73
C ALA A 98 50.69 -15.98 6.17
N ALA A 99 50.19 -15.53 5.02
CA ALA A 99 50.55 -14.25 4.40
C ALA A 99 50.20 -13.05 5.29
N ALA A 100 49.02 -13.05 5.91
CA ALA A 100 48.60 -12.01 6.87
C ALA A 100 49.47 -12.00 8.15
N ALA A 101 50.07 -13.13 8.51
CA ALA A 101 51.03 -13.25 9.60
C ALA A 101 52.48 -12.86 9.20
N GLY A 102 52.70 -12.36 7.98
CA GLY A 102 54.02 -11.96 7.48
C GLY A 102 54.95 -13.13 7.17
N GLN A 103 54.42 -14.36 7.08
CA GLN A 103 55.19 -15.53 6.72
C GLN A 103 55.21 -15.69 5.18
N PRO A 104 56.34 -16.11 4.59
CA PRO A 104 56.36 -16.47 3.17
C PRO A 104 55.40 -17.63 2.93
N PRO A 105 54.68 -17.66 1.80
CA PRO A 105 53.80 -18.78 1.48
C PRO A 105 54.63 -20.09 1.47
N PRO A 106 54.11 -21.20 2.05
CA PRO A 106 54.81 -22.48 2.05
C PRO A 106 55.16 -22.95 0.62
N GLU A 107 56.23 -23.74 0.49
CA GLU A 107 56.73 -24.29 -0.80
C GLU A 107 55.68 -25.08 -1.61
N GLU A 108 54.54 -25.44 -1.01
CA GLU A 108 53.38 -26.05 -1.68
C GLU A 108 52.62 -25.10 -2.63
N ALA A 109 53.07 -23.85 -2.82
CA ALA A 109 52.45 -22.88 -3.72
C ALA A 109 52.58 -23.22 -5.23
N TRP A 110 53.36 -24.25 -5.59
CA TRP A 110 53.48 -24.71 -6.97
C TRP A 110 52.17 -25.32 -7.49
N GLY A 111 51.65 -24.70 -8.56
CA GLY A 111 50.39 -25.12 -9.20
C GLY A 111 49.23 -24.15 -8.99
N LEU A 112 49.34 -23.18 -8.07
CA LEU A 112 48.31 -22.15 -7.85
C LEU A 112 48.07 -21.30 -9.09
N GLU A 113 49.12 -20.97 -9.85
CA GLU A 113 48.96 -20.25 -11.12
C GLU A 113 48.13 -21.07 -12.11
N ALA A 114 48.41 -22.37 -12.25
CA ALA A 114 47.62 -23.25 -13.11
C ALA A 114 46.17 -23.39 -12.64
N GLN A 115 45.94 -23.39 -11.32
CA GLN A 115 44.59 -23.41 -10.74
C GLN A 115 43.85 -22.09 -10.93
N ILE A 116 44.52 -20.94 -10.81
CA ILE A 116 43.93 -19.63 -11.13
C ILE A 116 43.61 -19.58 -12.60
N SER A 117 44.50 -20.02 -13.49
CA SER A 117 44.23 -20.05 -14.93
C SER A 117 43.09 -20.99 -15.31
N ALA A 118 43.00 -22.15 -14.67
CA ALA A 118 41.86 -23.05 -14.85
C ALA A 118 40.54 -22.41 -14.35
N ALA A 119 40.56 -21.75 -13.20
CA ALA A 119 39.38 -21.10 -12.62
C ALA A 119 39.00 -19.79 -13.33
N ALA A 120 39.98 -19.00 -13.78
CA ALA A 120 39.81 -17.70 -14.44
C ALA A 120 39.59 -17.82 -15.96
N GLY A 121 39.64 -19.03 -16.52
CA GLY A 121 39.42 -19.29 -17.95
C GLY A 121 40.60 -18.87 -18.85
N GLY A 122 41.83 -19.00 -18.37
CA GLY A 122 43.07 -18.69 -19.09
C GLY A 122 44.06 -17.85 -18.29
N ASP A 123 45.19 -17.50 -18.92
CA ASP A 123 46.33 -16.82 -18.26
C ASP A 123 46.27 -15.28 -18.31
N TRP A 124 45.12 -14.68 -18.65
CA TRP A 124 44.98 -13.22 -18.83
C TRP A 124 45.35 -12.42 -17.57
N TRP A 125 45.18 -13.03 -16.39
CA TRP A 125 45.50 -12.46 -15.09
C TRP A 125 47.02 -12.33 -14.85
N GLN A 126 47.88 -12.88 -15.71
CA GLN A 126 49.34 -12.80 -15.55
C GLN A 126 49.95 -11.50 -16.10
N GLN A 127 49.25 -10.77 -16.98
CA GLN A 127 49.84 -9.69 -17.78
C GLN A 127 49.19 -8.30 -17.54
N GLY A 128 48.31 -8.18 -16.55
CA GLY A 128 47.60 -6.94 -16.22
C GLY A 128 48.08 -6.24 -14.94
N ASP A 129 47.48 -5.08 -14.63
CA ASP A 129 47.65 -4.43 -13.32
C ASP A 129 47.06 -5.32 -12.21
N PRO A 130 47.86 -5.73 -11.20
CA PRO A 130 47.40 -6.63 -10.16
C PRO A 130 46.13 -6.18 -9.42
N ARG A 131 45.91 -4.86 -9.27
CA ARG A 131 44.69 -4.32 -8.63
C ARG A 131 43.47 -4.39 -9.54
N GLN A 132 43.67 -4.30 -10.84
CA GLN A 132 42.60 -4.42 -11.82
C GLN A 132 42.18 -5.89 -11.95
N ILE A 133 43.15 -6.79 -12.09
CA ILE A 133 42.93 -8.24 -12.12
C ILE A 133 42.20 -8.73 -10.87
N GLU A 134 42.61 -8.26 -9.69
CA GLU A 134 41.96 -8.61 -8.42
C GLU A 134 40.48 -8.20 -8.39
N ARG A 135 40.16 -6.99 -8.85
CA ARG A 135 38.77 -6.50 -8.96
C ARG A 135 37.95 -7.27 -9.97
N ASP A 136 38.55 -7.62 -11.11
CA ASP A 136 37.88 -8.35 -12.18
C ASP A 136 37.63 -9.81 -11.77
N LEU A 137 38.58 -10.46 -11.09
CA LEU A 137 38.40 -11.79 -10.51
C LEU A 137 37.38 -11.79 -9.37
N GLN A 138 37.37 -10.76 -8.51
CA GLN A 138 36.37 -10.62 -7.43
C GLN A 138 34.93 -10.60 -7.97
N ARG A 139 34.74 -9.95 -9.14
CA ARG A 139 33.44 -9.83 -9.81
C ARG A 139 33.06 -11.08 -10.60
N SER A 140 34.04 -11.76 -11.20
CA SER A 140 33.80 -12.84 -12.18
C SER A 140 33.91 -14.24 -11.59
N ASN A 141 34.90 -14.52 -10.74
CA ASN A 141 35.12 -15.84 -10.14
C ASN A 141 35.79 -15.75 -8.76
N ARG A 142 35.00 -16.00 -7.70
CA ARG A 142 35.47 -15.92 -6.30
C ARG A 142 36.60 -16.90 -5.98
N LEU A 143 36.64 -18.09 -6.56
CA LEU A 143 37.71 -19.05 -6.31
C LEU A 143 39.04 -18.54 -6.89
N ALA A 144 39.00 -18.10 -8.16
CA ALA A 144 40.16 -17.49 -8.82
C ALA A 144 40.62 -16.23 -8.08
N HIS A 145 39.69 -15.43 -7.55
CA HIS A 145 39.99 -14.26 -6.71
C HIS A 145 40.78 -14.62 -5.44
N TYR A 146 40.33 -15.61 -4.67
CA TYR A 146 41.04 -16.01 -3.44
C TYR A 146 42.39 -16.67 -3.71
N LEU A 147 42.48 -17.49 -4.76
CA LEU A 147 43.76 -18.07 -5.20
C LEU A 147 44.72 -16.96 -5.66
N TYR A 148 44.24 -15.97 -6.42
CA TYR A 148 45.03 -14.82 -6.87
C TYR A 148 45.55 -13.97 -5.70
N LEU A 149 44.70 -13.68 -4.71
CA LEU A 149 45.11 -12.97 -3.49
C LEU A 149 46.17 -13.74 -2.68
N SER A 150 46.14 -15.07 -2.71
CA SER A 150 47.15 -15.89 -2.03
C SER A 150 48.54 -15.80 -2.68
N LEU A 151 48.59 -15.57 -4.01
CA LEU A 151 49.83 -15.29 -4.75
C LEU A 151 50.26 -13.82 -4.68
N HIS A 152 49.38 -12.92 -4.21
CA HIS A 152 49.65 -11.48 -4.09
C HIS A 152 49.49 -11.02 -2.63
N PRO A 153 50.38 -11.45 -1.70
CA PRO A 153 50.28 -11.17 -0.27
C PRO A 153 50.15 -9.69 0.08
N HIS A 154 50.72 -8.79 -0.72
CA HIS A 154 50.65 -7.35 -0.52
C HIS A 154 49.23 -6.78 -0.78
N LEU A 155 48.49 -7.34 -1.75
CA LEU A 155 47.08 -6.99 -2.00
C LEU A 155 46.19 -7.57 -0.89
N ALA A 156 46.46 -8.82 -0.49
CA ALA A 156 45.78 -9.44 0.64
C ALA A 156 46.00 -8.64 1.94
N ALA A 157 47.25 -8.29 2.25
CA ALA A 157 47.61 -7.49 3.42
C ALA A 157 47.00 -6.08 3.39
N GLN A 158 46.93 -5.42 2.23
CA GLN A 158 46.21 -4.15 2.08
C GLN A 158 44.71 -4.29 2.41
N ARG A 159 44.04 -5.37 1.96
CA ARG A 159 42.65 -5.65 2.37
C ARG A 159 42.53 -5.95 3.85
N PHE A 160 43.42 -6.77 4.40
CA PHE A 160 43.40 -7.10 5.83
C PHE A 160 43.66 -5.88 6.72
N GLN A 161 44.51 -4.95 6.29
CA GLN A 161 44.68 -3.66 6.96
C GLN A 161 43.43 -2.78 6.86
N GLN A 162 42.79 -2.69 5.69
CA GLN A 162 41.51 -1.96 5.50
C GLN A 162 40.38 -2.47 6.41
N TYR A 163 40.31 -3.78 6.68
CA TYR A 163 39.30 -4.35 7.58
C TYR A 163 39.58 -4.12 9.08
N SER A 164 40.83 -3.77 9.45
CA SER A 164 41.26 -3.66 10.85
C SER A 164 41.00 -2.28 11.49
N THR A 165 40.84 -1.24 10.67
CA THR A 165 40.52 0.12 11.13
C THR A 165 39.12 0.48 10.65
N GLY A 166 38.10 0.39 11.51
CA GLY A 166 36.68 0.66 11.17
C GLY A 166 36.33 2.07 10.65
N ASN A 167 37.31 2.86 10.23
CA ASN A 167 37.16 4.15 9.56
C ASN A 167 37.06 4.06 8.02
N ASP A 168 37.41 2.92 7.39
CA ASP A 168 37.53 2.80 5.91
C ASP A 168 36.43 1.93 5.25
N LEU A 169 35.29 1.72 5.91
CA LEU A 169 34.17 1.03 5.26
C LEU A 169 33.57 1.92 4.16
N PRO A 170 33.26 1.36 2.98
CA PRO A 170 32.53 2.10 1.95
C PRO A 170 31.25 2.68 2.51
N LYS A 171 30.96 3.91 2.11
CA LYS A 171 29.83 4.66 2.64
C LYS A 171 28.68 4.67 1.63
N VAL A 172 27.46 4.49 2.13
CA VAL A 172 26.23 4.46 1.35
C VAL A 172 25.33 5.59 1.84
N LEU A 173 25.10 6.61 1.02
CA LEU A 173 24.13 7.66 1.30
C LEU A 173 22.73 7.14 0.99
N MET A 174 21.86 7.14 1.99
CA MET A 174 20.45 6.80 1.82
C MET A 174 19.61 8.03 2.10
N VAL A 175 18.76 8.42 1.15
CA VAL A 175 17.92 9.62 1.28
C VAL A 175 16.46 9.21 1.29
N ALA A 176 15.70 9.63 2.30
CA ALA A 176 14.25 9.44 2.38
C ALA A 176 13.49 10.76 2.14
N GLU A 177 12.18 10.69 1.92
CA GLU A 177 11.36 11.88 1.61
C GLU A 177 11.22 12.84 2.81
N LYS A 178 11.16 12.31 4.03
CA LYS A 178 10.90 13.07 5.27
C LYS A 178 11.78 12.61 6.42
N PRO A 179 12.09 13.49 7.40
CA PRO A 179 12.95 13.13 8.54
C PRO A 179 12.41 11.95 9.38
N SER A 180 11.09 11.88 9.57
CA SER A 180 10.46 10.76 10.27
C SER A 180 10.68 9.42 9.55
N VAL A 181 10.59 9.42 8.21
CA VAL A 181 10.79 8.22 7.39
C VAL A 181 12.25 7.77 7.42
N ALA A 182 13.21 8.70 7.29
CA ALA A 182 14.64 8.39 7.43
C ALA A 182 14.96 7.74 8.78
N LYS A 183 14.39 8.28 9.86
CA LYS A 183 14.52 7.71 11.20
C LYS A 183 13.96 6.29 11.25
N MET A 184 12.75 6.05 10.74
CA MET A 184 12.12 4.73 10.72
C MET A 184 12.94 3.71 9.93
N ILE A 185 13.45 4.09 8.75
CA ILE A 185 14.32 3.22 7.93
C ILE A 185 15.57 2.85 8.73
N ALA A 186 16.23 3.84 9.33
CA ALA A 186 17.46 3.61 10.09
C ALA A 186 17.21 2.75 11.34
N GLU A 187 16.11 2.96 12.07
CA GLU A 187 15.75 2.16 13.25
C GLU A 187 15.51 0.70 12.88
N ASN A 188 14.74 0.44 11.81
CA ASN A 188 14.44 -0.92 11.36
C ASN A 188 15.69 -1.64 10.81
N LEU A 189 16.45 -0.99 9.92
CA LEU A 189 17.64 -1.61 9.29
C LEU A 189 18.81 -1.81 10.27
N SER A 190 18.87 -1.03 11.35
CA SER A 190 19.92 -1.15 12.37
C SER A 190 19.53 -2.01 13.57
N GLY A 191 18.26 -2.45 13.66
CA GLY A 191 17.72 -3.06 14.87
C GLY A 191 17.81 -2.11 16.09
N GLY A 192 17.62 -0.82 15.85
CA GLY A 192 17.78 0.26 16.84
C GLY A 192 19.21 0.68 17.15
N ARG A 193 20.23 0.05 16.56
CA ARG A 193 21.65 0.33 16.82
C ARG A 193 22.23 1.32 15.81
N MET A 194 21.86 2.59 15.95
CA MET A 194 22.33 3.67 15.09
C MET A 194 22.94 4.83 15.89
N ARG A 195 23.87 5.56 15.27
CA ARG A 195 24.41 6.82 15.78
C ARG A 195 23.78 7.98 15.02
N MET A 196 23.18 8.93 15.75
CA MET A 196 22.71 10.17 15.14
C MET A 196 23.88 11.17 15.03
N ARG A 197 24.11 11.70 13.83
CA ARG A 197 25.01 12.81 13.53
C ARG A 197 24.19 14.03 13.11
N LYS A 198 24.42 15.16 13.78
CA LYS A 198 23.85 16.45 13.37
C LYS A 198 24.63 16.95 12.15
N GLY A 199 23.92 17.28 11.07
CA GLY A 199 24.51 17.91 9.88
C GLY A 199 24.21 19.42 9.82
N ILE A 200 24.51 20.02 8.67
CA ILE A 200 24.24 21.45 8.39
C ILE A 200 22.74 21.75 8.49
N SER A 201 21.89 20.81 8.04
CA SER A 201 20.45 20.94 8.18
C SER A 201 20.01 20.60 9.60
N ARG A 202 19.36 21.55 10.28
CA ARG A 202 18.75 21.31 11.59
C ARG A 202 17.57 20.32 11.53
N ALA A 203 16.93 20.19 10.38
CA ALA A 203 15.75 19.33 10.18
C ALA A 203 16.12 17.92 9.71
N CYS A 204 17.18 17.79 8.89
CA CYS A 204 17.58 16.53 8.30
C CYS A 204 18.77 15.94 9.08
N GLN A 205 18.48 15.12 10.09
CA GLN A 205 19.50 14.42 10.86
C GLN A 205 20.07 13.25 10.06
N THR A 206 21.36 12.92 10.24
CA THR A 206 21.98 11.74 9.63
C THR A 206 22.04 10.61 10.64
N HIS A 207 21.54 9.44 10.27
CA HIS A 207 21.55 8.23 11.08
C HIS A 207 22.56 7.24 10.50
N GLU A 208 23.57 6.89 11.29
CA GLU A 208 24.71 6.10 10.86
C GLU A 208 24.74 4.72 11.51
N PHE A 209 24.93 3.67 10.72
CA PHE A 209 25.13 2.31 11.22
C PHE A 209 25.88 1.46 10.18
N ILE A 210 26.38 0.30 10.61
CA ILE A 210 27.11 -0.62 9.76
C ILE A 210 26.22 -1.84 9.51
N THR A 211 25.98 -2.16 8.24
CA THR A 211 25.31 -3.39 7.85
C THR A 211 25.84 -3.89 6.51
N TRP A 212 25.46 -5.11 6.14
CA TRP A 212 25.76 -5.67 4.83
C TRP A 212 25.00 -4.89 3.75
N PHE A 213 25.72 -4.43 2.72
CA PHE A 213 25.12 -3.75 1.57
C PHE A 213 25.25 -4.64 0.33
N PRO A 214 24.15 -5.23 -0.16
CA PRO A 214 24.21 -6.23 -1.24
C PRO A 214 24.91 -5.74 -2.52
N PRO A 215 24.67 -4.52 -3.04
CA PRO A 215 25.34 -4.07 -4.26
C PRO A 215 26.87 -3.95 -4.14
N ALA A 216 27.39 -3.63 -2.95
CA ALA A 216 28.84 -3.61 -2.72
C ALA A 216 29.42 -4.99 -2.39
N GLY A 217 28.59 -5.97 -2.05
CA GLY A 217 29.03 -7.31 -1.66
C GLY A 217 29.90 -7.32 -0.40
N GLN A 218 29.75 -6.32 0.48
CA GLN A 218 30.49 -6.19 1.74
C GLN A 218 29.71 -5.40 2.79
N LYS A 219 30.27 -5.29 4.01
CA LYS A 219 29.75 -4.37 5.02
C LYS A 219 30.06 -2.94 4.62
N CYS A 220 29.07 -2.07 4.74
CA CYS A 220 29.20 -0.65 4.46
C CYS A 220 28.72 0.17 5.66
N LYS A 221 29.20 1.41 5.73
CA LYS A 221 28.64 2.42 6.65
C LYS A 221 27.49 3.14 5.95
N LEU A 222 26.28 2.93 6.43
CA LEU A 222 25.09 3.57 5.89
C LEU A 222 24.91 4.94 6.53
N LEU A 223 24.65 5.96 5.72
CA LEU A 223 24.37 7.33 6.11
C LEU A 223 22.92 7.64 5.70
N VAL A 224 21.96 7.40 6.60
CA VAL A 224 20.54 7.61 6.31
C VAL A 224 20.13 9.03 6.68
N THR A 225 19.64 9.79 5.73
CA THR A 225 19.15 11.18 5.89
C THR A 225 17.84 11.35 5.13
N SER A 226 17.29 12.56 5.11
CA SER A 226 16.10 12.87 4.33
C SER A 226 16.19 14.22 3.60
N VAL A 227 15.24 14.43 2.70
CA VAL A 227 14.74 15.76 2.32
C VAL A 227 13.52 16.13 3.18
N VAL A 228 12.75 17.14 2.77
CA VAL A 228 11.50 17.59 3.42
C VAL A 228 10.37 17.73 2.38
N GLY A 229 10.19 16.69 1.56
CA GLY A 229 9.41 16.75 0.33
C GLY A 229 10.21 17.34 -0.84
N HIS A 230 9.51 17.93 -1.82
CA HIS A 230 10.14 18.60 -2.96
C HIS A 230 11.14 19.68 -2.51
N MET A 231 12.32 19.65 -3.11
CA MET A 231 13.35 20.66 -2.92
C MET A 231 13.11 21.86 -3.84
N PHE A 232 12.48 21.63 -4.99
CA PHE A 232 12.25 22.65 -6.01
C PHE A 232 10.76 22.85 -6.30
N GLY A 233 10.38 24.09 -6.52
CA GLY A 233 9.12 24.49 -7.14
C GLY A 233 9.34 24.87 -8.60
N LEU A 234 8.28 24.82 -9.40
CA LEU A 234 8.31 25.24 -10.81
C LEU A 234 7.69 26.63 -10.96
N ASP A 235 8.37 27.53 -11.66
CA ASP A 235 7.88 28.89 -11.96
C ASP A 235 8.42 29.36 -13.31
N PHE A 236 7.89 30.47 -13.84
CA PHE A 236 8.48 31.16 -14.98
C PHE A 236 9.65 32.05 -14.55
N ASN A 237 10.50 32.42 -15.51
CA ASN A 237 11.48 33.49 -15.29
C ASN A 237 10.77 34.83 -14.99
N GLU A 238 11.52 35.82 -14.51
CA GLU A 238 10.94 37.11 -14.15
C GLU A 238 10.39 37.90 -15.34
N GLU A 239 11.00 37.76 -16.52
CA GLU A 239 10.64 38.51 -17.72
C GLU A 239 9.28 38.06 -18.28
N ASP A 240 9.11 36.75 -18.47
CA ASP A 240 7.86 36.12 -18.87
C ASP A 240 6.75 36.42 -17.86
N ASN A 241 7.07 36.37 -16.57
CA ASN A 241 6.14 36.74 -15.51
C ASN A 241 5.67 38.20 -15.61
N LYS A 242 6.53 39.13 -16.04
CA LYS A 242 6.18 40.55 -16.26
C LYS A 242 5.35 40.72 -17.54
N LEU A 243 5.77 40.12 -18.64
CA LEU A 243 5.05 40.17 -19.94
C LEU A 243 3.63 39.64 -19.81
N ALA A 244 3.47 38.52 -19.11
CA ALA A 244 2.18 37.87 -18.93
C ALA A 244 1.19 38.63 -18.04
N ARG A 245 1.56 39.78 -17.47
CA ARG A 245 0.60 40.69 -16.83
C ARG A 245 -0.31 41.36 -17.87
N ASN A 246 0.25 41.64 -19.05
CA ASN A 246 -0.45 42.31 -20.15
C ASN A 246 -0.98 41.30 -21.16
N ASP A 247 -0.18 40.29 -21.51
CA ASP A 247 -0.55 39.24 -22.45
C ASP A 247 -0.30 37.85 -21.86
N PRO A 248 -1.31 37.21 -21.24
CA PRO A 248 -1.17 35.89 -20.65
C PRO A 248 -0.84 34.76 -21.65
N SER A 249 -0.97 34.98 -22.96
CA SER A 249 -0.72 33.95 -23.98
C SER A 249 0.76 33.59 -24.11
N VAL A 250 1.66 34.51 -23.76
CA VAL A 250 3.11 34.30 -23.80
C VAL A 250 3.57 33.14 -22.88
N LEU A 251 2.79 32.81 -21.84
CA LEU A 251 3.13 31.75 -20.90
C LEU A 251 3.08 30.34 -21.49
N TYR A 252 2.39 30.13 -22.62
CA TYR A 252 2.39 28.82 -23.30
C TYR A 252 3.78 28.45 -23.83
N GLU A 253 4.49 29.44 -24.36
CA GLU A 253 5.83 29.29 -24.94
C GLU A 253 6.93 29.56 -23.92
N ALA A 254 6.62 30.27 -22.82
CA ALA A 254 7.55 30.58 -21.74
C ALA A 254 8.23 29.31 -21.18
N ARG A 255 9.53 29.44 -20.89
CA ARG A 255 10.30 28.36 -20.28
C ARG A 255 10.04 28.34 -18.77
N CYS A 256 9.78 27.15 -18.24
CA CYS A 256 9.69 26.94 -16.81
C CYS A 256 11.07 26.67 -16.20
N GLU A 257 11.29 27.18 -14.99
CA GLU A 257 12.52 27.08 -14.23
C GLU A 257 12.24 26.44 -12.87
N LYS A 258 13.07 25.47 -12.49
CA LYS A 258 13.04 24.91 -11.14
C LYS A 258 13.72 25.89 -10.19
N LYS A 259 12.96 26.44 -9.24
CA LYS A 259 13.44 27.36 -8.20
C LYS A 259 13.48 26.63 -6.87
N LEU A 260 14.52 26.90 -6.08
CA LEU A 260 14.67 26.29 -4.76
C LEU A 260 13.54 26.75 -3.84
N GLU A 261 12.85 25.81 -3.21
CA GLU A 261 11.79 26.12 -2.25
C GLU A 261 12.36 26.87 -1.04
N GLU A 262 11.62 27.87 -0.54
CA GLU A 262 12.08 28.70 0.59
C GLU A 262 12.40 27.86 1.82
N THR A 263 11.59 26.83 2.09
CA THR A 263 11.77 25.94 3.23
C THR A 263 13.06 25.13 3.09
N THR A 264 13.34 24.63 1.89
CA THR A 264 14.55 23.88 1.55
C THR A 264 15.80 24.74 1.71
N ALA A 265 15.76 25.98 1.21
CA ALA A 265 16.84 26.96 1.37
C ALA A 265 17.08 27.32 2.86
N LYS A 266 16.03 27.65 3.60
CA LYS A 266 16.11 28.01 5.04
C LYS A 266 16.65 26.85 5.87
N LEU A 267 16.34 25.61 5.49
CA LEU A 267 16.80 24.40 6.18
C LEU A 267 18.13 23.85 5.64
N LYS A 268 18.73 24.49 4.63
CA LYS A 268 20.01 24.10 4.02
C LYS A 268 20.07 22.63 3.60
N VAL A 269 18.98 22.15 2.99
CA VAL A 269 18.84 20.72 2.64
C VAL A 269 19.78 20.34 1.51
N VAL A 270 19.94 21.22 0.51
CA VAL A 270 20.82 21.01 -0.65
C VAL A 270 22.27 20.88 -0.20
N GLU A 271 22.75 21.83 0.61
CA GLU A 271 24.12 21.84 1.11
C GLU A 271 24.39 20.63 2.01
N HIS A 272 23.41 20.22 2.80
CA HIS A 272 23.48 19.01 3.63
C HIS A 272 23.62 17.74 2.76
N LEU A 273 22.85 17.61 1.68
CA LEU A 273 23.00 16.48 0.76
C LEU A 273 24.35 16.48 0.04
N GLN A 274 24.82 17.64 -0.42
CA GLN A 274 26.12 17.81 -1.08
C GLN A 274 27.32 17.52 -0.17
N GLU A 275 27.20 17.76 1.14
CA GLU A 275 28.24 17.38 2.10
C GLU A 275 28.29 15.86 2.27
N LEU A 276 27.12 15.22 2.38
CA LEU A 276 27.02 13.77 2.55
C LEU A 276 27.41 13.00 1.28
N SER A 277 27.12 13.54 0.08
CA SER A 277 27.45 12.90 -1.18
C SER A 277 28.95 12.75 -1.37
N LYS A 278 29.75 13.74 -0.97
CA LYS A 278 31.23 13.70 -0.97
C LYS A 278 31.80 12.58 -0.11
N GLU A 279 31.05 12.14 0.89
CA GLU A 279 31.47 11.05 1.77
C GLU A 279 31.11 9.67 1.22
N ALA A 280 30.21 9.53 0.24
CA ALA A 280 29.58 8.27 -0.11
C ALA A 280 29.97 7.76 -1.51
N GLU A 281 30.07 6.44 -1.64
CA GLU A 281 30.34 5.75 -2.92
C GLU A 281 29.06 5.31 -3.63
N TYR A 282 27.97 5.18 -2.86
CA TYR A 282 26.67 4.74 -3.34
C TYR A 282 25.56 5.67 -2.86
N LEU A 283 24.56 5.89 -3.72
CA LEU A 283 23.32 6.59 -3.40
C LEU A 283 22.14 5.62 -3.48
N VAL A 284 21.33 5.56 -2.43
CA VAL A 284 20.09 4.76 -2.41
C VAL A 284 18.91 5.67 -2.09
N LEU A 285 17.95 5.71 -3.00
CA LEU A 285 16.72 6.48 -2.86
C LEU A 285 15.68 5.66 -2.10
N TRP A 286 15.24 6.20 -0.96
CA TRP A 286 14.23 5.66 -0.06
C TRP A 286 13.01 6.59 0.05
N LEU A 287 12.64 7.19 -1.06
CA LEU A 287 11.50 8.10 -1.16
C LEU A 287 10.22 7.27 -1.23
N ASP A 288 9.07 7.86 -0.92
CA ASP A 288 7.81 7.12 -1.01
C ASP A 288 7.63 6.59 -2.46
N CYS A 289 7.08 5.39 -2.65
CA CYS A 289 7.13 4.69 -3.95
C CYS A 289 5.96 5.06 -4.88
N ASP A 290 5.69 6.36 -5.00
CA ASP A 290 4.78 6.92 -6.00
C ASP A 290 5.51 7.81 -7.02
N ARG A 291 4.75 8.41 -7.94
CA ARG A 291 5.33 9.28 -8.99
C ARG A 291 6.02 10.51 -8.41
N GLU A 292 5.45 11.12 -7.37
CA GLU A 292 6.03 12.31 -6.72
C GLU A 292 7.34 11.96 -6.01
N GLY A 293 7.37 10.86 -5.26
CA GLY A 293 8.59 10.35 -4.65
C GLY A 293 9.66 9.97 -5.67
N GLU A 294 9.28 9.46 -6.83
CA GLU A 294 10.24 9.23 -7.92
C GLU A 294 10.79 10.55 -8.49
N ASN A 295 9.96 11.57 -8.66
CA ASN A 295 10.38 12.91 -9.10
C ASN A 295 11.35 13.57 -8.11
N ILE A 296 11.03 13.55 -6.81
CA ILE A 296 11.94 13.99 -5.75
C ILE A 296 13.26 13.21 -5.80
N GLY A 297 13.22 11.93 -6.19
CA GLY A 297 14.42 11.11 -6.37
C GLY A 297 15.37 11.68 -7.40
N PHE A 298 14.84 12.17 -8.52
CA PHE A 298 15.64 12.83 -9.54
C PHE A 298 16.11 14.23 -9.13
N GLU A 299 15.39 14.93 -8.23
CA GLU A 299 15.90 16.15 -7.60
C GLU A 299 17.12 15.86 -6.72
N VAL A 300 17.05 14.80 -5.88
CA VAL A 300 18.17 14.34 -5.04
C VAL A 300 19.37 13.95 -5.90
N ILE A 301 19.15 13.17 -6.97
CA ILE A 301 20.19 12.80 -7.92
C ILE A 301 20.82 14.05 -8.54
N GLY A 302 20.01 15.04 -8.94
CA GLY A 302 20.49 16.29 -9.51
C GLY A 302 21.39 17.08 -8.56
N VAL A 303 21.01 17.18 -7.29
CA VAL A 303 21.79 17.86 -6.24
C VAL A 303 23.12 17.15 -5.97
N CYS A 304 23.14 15.82 -5.97
CA CYS A 304 24.33 15.02 -5.68
C CYS A 304 25.14 14.66 -6.94
N ARG A 305 24.81 15.22 -8.12
CA ARG A 305 25.31 14.75 -9.42
C ARG A 305 26.82 14.89 -9.58
N GLU A 306 27.45 15.86 -8.91
CA GLU A 306 28.91 16.06 -8.93
C GLU A 306 29.66 14.83 -8.39
N ASP A 307 29.17 14.22 -7.31
CA ASP A 307 29.78 13.03 -6.68
C ASP A 307 29.24 11.71 -7.27
N PHE A 308 28.07 11.76 -7.93
CA PHE A 308 27.46 10.62 -8.64
C PHE A 308 27.27 10.91 -10.15
N PRO A 309 28.37 11.07 -10.91
CA PRO A 309 28.32 11.50 -12.31
C PRO A 309 27.63 10.49 -13.24
N THR A 310 27.58 9.21 -12.86
CA THR A 310 26.89 8.14 -13.57
C THR A 310 25.83 7.50 -12.68
N ASP A 311 24.83 6.86 -13.30
CA ASP A 311 23.75 6.20 -12.57
C ASP A 311 24.14 4.79 -12.05
N GLU A 312 25.39 4.34 -12.26
CA GLU A 312 25.86 2.99 -11.91
C GLU A 312 25.75 2.70 -10.41
N ASN A 313 26.05 3.69 -9.58
CA ASN A 313 26.02 3.61 -8.12
C ASN A 313 24.75 4.18 -7.49
N ILE A 314 23.72 4.46 -8.30
CA ILE A 314 22.44 5.01 -7.86
C ILE A 314 21.38 3.91 -7.88
N TYR A 315 20.79 3.64 -6.72
CA TYR A 315 19.83 2.58 -6.50
C TYR A 315 18.50 3.12 -5.96
N ARG A 316 17.42 2.36 -6.17
CA ARG A 316 16.07 2.68 -5.71
C ARG A 316 15.53 1.55 -4.82
N ALA A 317 15.23 1.85 -3.56
CA ALA A 317 14.54 0.93 -2.67
C ALA A 317 13.04 0.95 -2.96
N GLN A 318 12.39 -0.22 -3.03
CA GLN A 318 10.95 -0.34 -3.29
C GLN A 318 10.23 -0.96 -2.09
N PHE A 319 9.31 -0.21 -1.50
CA PHE A 319 8.58 -0.59 -0.29
C PHE A 319 7.17 -0.03 -0.29
N SER A 320 6.27 -0.74 0.40
CA SER A 320 4.85 -0.34 0.56
C SER A 320 4.43 -0.14 2.02
N ALA A 321 5.34 -0.32 2.98
CA ALA A 321 5.11 -0.12 4.40
C ALA A 321 6.43 0.16 5.12
N LEU A 322 6.38 0.80 6.28
CA LEU A 322 7.56 1.07 7.12
C LEU A 322 7.69 0.05 8.26
N THR A 323 7.74 -1.24 7.91
CA THR A 323 7.96 -2.35 8.85
C THR A 323 9.34 -2.95 8.70
N GLU A 324 9.85 -3.63 9.74
CA GLU A 324 11.17 -4.27 9.72
C GLU A 324 11.32 -5.27 8.55
N SER A 325 10.30 -6.10 8.35
CA SER A 325 10.27 -7.09 7.26
C SER A 325 10.35 -6.43 5.88
N GLU A 326 9.60 -5.34 5.69
CA GLU A 326 9.52 -4.63 4.42
C GLU A 326 10.80 -3.84 4.13
N MET A 327 11.37 -3.16 5.12
CA MET A 327 12.65 -2.44 4.97
C MET A 327 13.79 -3.40 4.65
N THR A 328 13.85 -4.54 5.35
CA THR A 328 14.88 -5.56 5.11
C THR A 328 14.75 -6.14 3.70
N ARG A 329 13.51 -6.42 3.25
CA ARG A 329 13.22 -6.86 1.88
C ARG A 329 13.60 -5.80 0.84
N ALA A 330 13.28 -4.53 1.09
CA ALA A 330 13.54 -3.44 0.15
C ALA A 330 15.05 -3.17 -0.06
N LEU A 331 15.90 -3.56 0.90
CA LEU A 331 17.36 -3.49 0.75
C LEU A 331 17.92 -4.60 -0.18
N ASN A 332 17.15 -5.66 -0.47
CA ASN A 332 17.59 -6.76 -1.33
C ASN A 332 16.43 -7.51 -2.02
N PRO A 333 16.23 -7.38 -3.34
CA PRO A 333 17.05 -6.62 -4.29
C PRO A 333 16.70 -5.12 -4.33
N LEU A 334 17.69 -4.27 -4.59
CA LEU A 334 17.48 -2.87 -4.94
C LEU A 334 17.22 -2.72 -6.44
N GLY A 335 16.29 -1.83 -6.79
CA GLY A 335 15.98 -1.45 -8.17
C GLY A 335 16.79 -0.26 -8.66
N ARG A 336 16.37 0.30 -9.80
CA ARG A 336 16.90 1.53 -10.39
C ARG A 336 15.79 2.60 -10.43
N PRO A 337 16.13 3.89 -10.30
CA PRO A 337 15.15 4.96 -10.37
C PRO A 337 14.54 5.05 -11.78
N ASN A 338 13.23 5.31 -11.85
CA ASN A 338 12.48 5.37 -13.10
C ASN A 338 12.31 6.82 -13.59
N LYS A 339 13.14 7.21 -14.56
CA LYS A 339 13.13 8.57 -15.13
C LYS A 339 11.80 8.93 -15.79
N TYR A 340 11.09 7.97 -16.38
CA TYR A 340 9.83 8.25 -17.06
C TYR A 340 8.71 8.62 -16.08
N MET A 341 8.70 8.04 -14.88
CA MET A 341 7.76 8.46 -13.82
C MET A 341 8.05 9.88 -13.35
N SER A 342 9.33 10.23 -13.15
CA SER A 342 9.73 11.60 -12.82
C SER A 342 9.34 12.60 -13.92
N MET A 343 9.59 12.26 -15.19
CA MET A 343 9.23 13.10 -16.33
C MET A 343 7.71 13.31 -16.46
N ALA A 344 6.89 12.32 -16.08
CA ALA A 344 5.43 12.47 -16.07
C ALA A 344 4.98 13.52 -15.03
N VAL A 345 5.63 13.56 -13.86
CA VAL A 345 5.39 14.62 -12.86
C VAL A 345 5.84 15.98 -13.38
N ASP A 346 7.03 16.08 -13.96
CA ASP A 346 7.53 17.34 -14.53
C ASP A 346 6.55 17.87 -15.61
N ALA A 347 6.08 17.00 -16.49
CA ALA A 347 5.10 17.35 -17.53
C ALA A 347 3.77 17.84 -16.92
N ARG A 348 3.26 17.14 -15.90
CA ARG A 348 2.05 17.56 -15.19
C ARG A 348 2.23 18.93 -14.54
N GLN A 349 3.33 19.14 -13.82
CA GLN A 349 3.64 20.42 -13.15
C GLN A 349 3.74 21.57 -14.17
N GLU A 350 4.40 21.36 -15.32
CA GLU A 350 4.50 22.37 -16.38
C GLU A 350 3.13 22.68 -16.99
N MET A 351 2.32 21.65 -17.31
CA MET A 351 0.97 21.85 -17.85
C MET A 351 0.06 22.60 -16.87
N ASP A 352 0.06 22.20 -15.60
CA ASP A 352 -0.73 22.84 -14.55
C ASP A 352 -0.31 24.30 -14.37
N LEU A 353 0.99 24.60 -14.39
CA LEU A 353 1.51 25.96 -14.26
C LEU A 353 1.14 26.82 -15.47
N LYS A 354 1.40 26.36 -16.69
CA LYS A 354 1.13 27.10 -17.94
C LYS A 354 -0.35 27.37 -18.11
N ILE A 355 -1.16 26.33 -18.14
CA ILE A 355 -2.61 26.46 -18.34
C ILE A 355 -3.22 27.24 -17.17
N GLY A 356 -2.85 26.89 -15.94
CA GLY A 356 -3.36 27.53 -14.73
C GLY A 356 -3.07 29.02 -14.70
N CYS A 357 -1.81 29.43 -14.89
CA CYS A 357 -1.43 30.85 -14.85
C CYS A 357 -2.00 31.64 -16.02
N SER A 358 -1.98 31.11 -17.25
CA SER A 358 -2.53 31.81 -18.42
C SER A 358 -4.01 32.15 -18.22
N PHE A 359 -4.85 31.15 -17.91
CA PHE A 359 -6.28 31.37 -17.72
C PHE A 359 -6.58 32.17 -16.44
N THR A 360 -5.85 31.93 -15.35
CA THR A 360 -6.03 32.72 -14.12
C THR A 360 -5.78 34.21 -14.36
N ARG A 361 -4.71 34.57 -15.06
CA ARG A 361 -4.40 35.98 -15.37
C ARG A 361 -5.42 36.58 -16.32
N LEU A 362 -5.81 35.85 -17.37
CA LEU A 362 -6.86 36.27 -18.30
C LEU A 362 -8.18 36.58 -17.57
N LEU A 363 -8.69 35.62 -16.80
CA LEU A 363 -9.95 35.75 -16.06
C LEU A 363 -9.86 36.86 -15.01
N THR A 364 -8.74 36.96 -14.29
CA THR A 364 -8.55 38.01 -13.29
C THR A 364 -8.50 39.39 -13.95
N ASN A 365 -7.79 39.56 -15.06
CA ASN A 365 -7.71 40.84 -15.77
C ASN A 365 -9.07 41.28 -16.33
N GLN A 366 -9.88 40.34 -16.81
CA GLN A 366 -11.15 40.65 -17.48
C GLN A 366 -12.35 40.75 -16.52
N LEU A 367 -12.41 39.90 -15.49
CA LEU A 367 -13.64 39.67 -14.72
C LEU A 367 -13.56 40.15 -13.27
N LEU A 368 -12.36 40.38 -12.71
CA LEU A 368 -12.19 40.64 -11.27
C LEU A 368 -13.03 41.82 -10.77
N SER A 369 -13.06 42.93 -11.51
CA SER A 369 -13.82 44.12 -11.12
C SER A 369 -15.33 43.83 -11.02
N GLY A 370 -15.89 43.09 -11.98
CA GLY A 370 -17.29 42.68 -11.97
C GLY A 370 -17.59 41.68 -10.85
N CYS A 371 -16.74 40.68 -10.67
CA CYS A 371 -16.90 39.68 -9.61
C CYS A 371 -16.78 40.30 -8.22
N LYS A 372 -15.92 41.31 -8.01
CA LYS A 372 -15.83 42.05 -6.74
C LYS A 372 -17.12 42.78 -6.38
N GLN A 373 -17.77 43.37 -7.38
CA GLN A 373 -19.03 44.09 -7.18
C GLN A 373 -20.18 43.14 -6.86
N LYS A 374 -20.21 41.97 -7.50
CA LYS A 374 -21.31 41.00 -7.38
C LYS A 374 -21.16 40.02 -6.20
N PHE A 375 -19.94 39.60 -5.88
CA PHE A 375 -19.70 38.48 -4.97
C PHE A 375 -18.89 38.88 -3.73
N TYR A 376 -17.56 39.04 -3.85
CA TYR A 376 -16.67 39.26 -2.71
C TYR A 376 -15.80 40.50 -2.93
N ARG A 377 -15.95 41.52 -2.07
CA ARG A 377 -15.16 42.76 -2.16
C ARG A 377 -13.66 42.53 -1.95
N ASP A 378 -13.29 41.51 -1.18
CA ASP A 378 -11.91 41.12 -0.89
C ASP A 378 -11.31 40.14 -1.92
N LEU A 379 -12.05 39.74 -2.96
CA LEU A 379 -11.56 38.85 -4.01
C LEU A 379 -10.29 39.43 -4.65
N ARG A 380 -9.19 38.69 -4.70
CA ARG A 380 -7.95 39.17 -5.31
C ARG A 380 -7.65 38.53 -6.66
N VAL A 381 -8.18 37.34 -6.90
CA VAL A 381 -7.82 36.50 -8.03
C VAL A 381 -9.00 35.60 -8.39
N ILE A 382 -9.20 35.39 -9.69
CA ILE A 382 -10.09 34.37 -10.24
C ILE A 382 -9.19 33.31 -10.86
N SER A 383 -9.06 32.17 -10.18
CA SER A 383 -8.18 31.09 -10.57
C SER A 383 -8.84 30.09 -11.52
N TYR A 384 -8.08 29.62 -12.49
CA TYR A 384 -8.40 28.46 -13.31
C TYR A 384 -7.38 27.36 -13.02
N GLY A 385 -7.83 26.10 -13.02
CA GLY A 385 -6.94 24.95 -12.98
C GLY A 385 -7.53 23.81 -13.82
N PRO A 386 -6.72 23.12 -14.64
CA PRO A 386 -7.22 22.13 -15.60
C PRO A 386 -7.99 20.98 -14.94
N CYS A 387 -7.67 20.61 -13.70
CA CYS A 387 -8.46 19.63 -12.91
C CYS A 387 -9.39 20.29 -11.87
N GLN A 388 -9.04 21.47 -11.36
CA GLN A 388 -9.87 22.23 -10.40
C GLN A 388 -11.22 22.62 -11.01
N THR A 389 -11.21 23.09 -12.27
CA THR A 389 -12.42 23.59 -12.94
C THR A 389 -13.42 22.47 -13.27
N PRO A 390 -13.01 21.30 -13.81
CA PRO A 390 -13.92 20.15 -13.92
C PRO A 390 -14.44 19.63 -12.57
N THR A 391 -13.63 19.67 -11.52
CA THR A 391 -14.07 19.32 -10.16
C THR A 391 -15.21 20.24 -9.71
N LEU A 392 -15.05 21.56 -9.89
CA LEU A 392 -16.10 22.54 -9.60
C LEU A 392 -17.35 22.28 -10.46
N TRP A 393 -17.16 21.96 -11.74
CA TRP A 393 -18.27 21.73 -12.67
C TRP A 393 -19.25 20.66 -12.19
N PHE A 394 -18.80 19.59 -11.54
CA PHE A 394 -19.72 18.60 -10.95
C PHE A 394 -20.66 19.21 -9.90
N CYS A 395 -20.13 20.07 -9.03
CA CYS A 395 -20.93 20.79 -8.03
C CYS A 395 -21.92 21.74 -8.71
N VAL A 396 -21.49 22.47 -9.75
CA VAL A 396 -22.33 23.39 -10.52
C VAL A 396 -23.43 22.64 -11.28
N ARG A 397 -23.11 21.50 -11.89
CA ARG A 397 -24.08 20.66 -12.58
C ARG A 397 -25.17 20.18 -11.63
N ARG A 398 -24.81 19.69 -10.44
CA ARG A 398 -25.78 19.32 -9.40
C ARG A 398 -26.62 20.52 -8.98
N HIS A 399 -26.03 21.70 -8.83
CA HIS A 399 -26.79 22.91 -8.51
C HIS A 399 -27.85 23.21 -9.58
N HIS A 400 -27.50 23.11 -10.87
CA HIS A 400 -28.48 23.28 -11.96
C HIS A 400 -29.56 22.19 -11.98
N GLU A 401 -29.19 20.93 -11.69
CA GLU A 401 -30.15 19.83 -11.52
C GLU A 401 -31.19 20.17 -10.43
N ILE A 402 -30.76 20.80 -9.33
CA ILE A 402 -31.63 21.24 -8.23
C ILE A 402 -32.51 22.42 -8.65
N GLN A 403 -31.95 23.44 -9.30
CA GLN A 403 -32.68 24.65 -9.69
C GLN A 403 -33.75 24.37 -10.77
N ASN A 404 -33.45 23.46 -11.70
CA ASN A 404 -34.35 23.11 -12.79
C ASN A 404 -35.29 21.94 -12.45
N PHE A 405 -35.30 21.47 -11.20
CA PHE A 405 -36.11 20.33 -10.80
C PHE A 405 -37.60 20.71 -10.72
N GLU A 406 -38.42 20.00 -11.49
CA GLU A 406 -39.88 20.13 -11.43
C GLU A 406 -40.48 19.10 -10.47
N ARG A 407 -41.04 19.59 -9.36
CA ARG A 407 -41.73 18.78 -8.36
C ARG A 407 -43.01 18.18 -8.95
N ARG A 408 -43.20 16.89 -8.78
CA ARG A 408 -44.40 16.14 -9.22
C ARG A 408 -45.01 15.42 -8.02
N SER A 409 -46.33 15.47 -7.87
CA SER A 409 -47.05 14.69 -6.88
C SER A 409 -47.06 13.21 -7.28
N PHE A 410 -46.97 12.33 -6.31
CA PHE A 410 -47.17 10.90 -6.48
C PHE A 410 -47.92 10.34 -5.27
N TRP A 411 -48.57 9.20 -5.47
CA TRP A 411 -49.38 8.53 -4.48
C TRP A 411 -48.83 7.14 -4.21
N THR A 412 -48.59 6.83 -2.94
CA THR A 412 -48.09 5.53 -2.47
C THR A 412 -49.19 4.83 -1.69
N PRO A 413 -49.86 3.83 -2.29
CA PRO A 413 -50.81 3.00 -1.57
C PRO A 413 -50.08 2.12 -0.56
N TRP A 414 -50.59 2.07 0.67
CA TRP A 414 -50.08 1.21 1.72
C TRP A 414 -51.22 0.41 2.36
N LEU A 415 -50.88 -0.78 2.84
CA LEU A 415 -51.84 -1.73 3.39
C LEU A 415 -51.24 -2.45 4.59
N THR A 416 -51.88 -2.37 5.76
CA THR A 416 -51.45 -3.10 6.95
C THR A 416 -52.39 -4.28 7.20
N LEU A 417 -51.85 -5.50 7.23
CA LEU A 417 -52.61 -6.73 7.42
C LEU A 417 -52.21 -7.45 8.72
N ALA A 418 -53.16 -8.13 9.35
CA ALA A 418 -52.87 -9.07 10.42
C ALA A 418 -52.44 -10.42 9.83
N VAL A 419 -51.16 -10.76 9.99
CA VAL A 419 -50.53 -11.98 9.49
C VAL A 419 -50.39 -12.99 10.64
N PRO A 420 -51.06 -14.15 10.59
CA PRO A 420 -50.94 -15.20 11.60
C PRO A 420 -49.50 -15.62 11.86
N GLY A 421 -49.10 -15.67 13.14
CA GLY A 421 -47.76 -16.05 13.57
C GLY A 421 -46.70 -14.94 13.50
N ILE A 422 -47.01 -13.80 12.88
CA ILE A 422 -46.09 -12.65 12.77
C ILE A 422 -46.66 -11.42 13.51
N GLY A 423 -47.92 -11.06 13.27
CA GLY A 423 -48.56 -9.87 13.83
C GLY A 423 -49.05 -8.91 12.76
N GLN A 424 -49.00 -7.61 13.02
CA GLN A 424 -49.35 -6.58 12.03
C GLN A 424 -48.16 -6.35 11.10
N CYS A 425 -48.40 -6.43 9.79
CA CYS A 425 -47.36 -6.26 8.78
C CYS A 425 -47.80 -5.23 7.74
N ASP A 426 -46.89 -4.32 7.40
CA ASP A 426 -47.10 -3.34 6.33
C ASP A 426 -46.71 -3.94 4.98
N PHE A 427 -47.62 -3.86 4.02
CA PHE A 427 -47.44 -4.30 2.66
C PHE A 427 -47.33 -3.08 1.74
N GLU A 428 -46.36 -3.14 0.84
CA GLU A 428 -46.16 -2.16 -0.22
C GLU A 428 -46.89 -2.64 -1.48
N TRP A 429 -47.53 -1.72 -2.21
CA TRP A 429 -48.07 -2.05 -3.52
C TRP A 429 -46.94 -2.52 -4.44
N SER A 430 -47.16 -3.58 -5.22
CA SER A 430 -46.08 -4.23 -5.99
C SER A 430 -45.44 -3.34 -7.06
N GLU A 431 -46.16 -2.30 -7.52
CA GLU A 431 -45.63 -1.29 -8.45
C GLU A 431 -45.06 -0.05 -7.72
N GLY A 432 -45.11 -0.02 -6.39
CA GLY A 432 -44.57 1.05 -5.54
C GLY A 432 -45.51 2.24 -5.43
N HIS A 433 -45.37 3.21 -6.34
CA HIS A 433 -46.14 4.46 -6.33
C HIS A 433 -46.65 4.79 -7.73
N THR A 434 -47.67 5.64 -7.82
CA THR A 434 -48.21 6.13 -9.09
C THR A 434 -48.22 7.66 -9.17
N PHE A 435 -48.03 8.19 -10.38
CA PHE A 435 -48.20 9.62 -10.69
C PHE A 435 -49.62 9.93 -11.20
N ASP A 436 -50.50 8.92 -11.27
CA ASP A 436 -51.89 9.07 -11.69
C ASP A 436 -52.83 8.98 -10.47
N GLN A 437 -53.44 10.12 -10.12
CA GLN A 437 -54.41 10.20 -9.03
C GLN A 437 -55.64 9.31 -9.24
N GLY A 438 -56.04 9.09 -10.50
CA GLY A 438 -57.13 8.20 -10.85
C GLY A 438 -56.80 6.75 -10.53
N GLN A 439 -55.58 6.29 -10.85
CA GLN A 439 -55.10 4.96 -10.48
C GLN A 439 -55.02 4.80 -8.95
N ALA A 440 -54.50 5.80 -8.24
CA ALA A 440 -54.47 5.81 -6.78
C ALA A 440 -55.88 5.62 -6.19
N THR A 441 -56.86 6.38 -6.69
CA THR A 441 -58.27 6.26 -6.26
C THR A 441 -58.85 4.87 -6.54
N GLN A 442 -58.52 4.26 -7.68
CA GLN A 442 -58.94 2.88 -8.00
C GLN A 442 -58.35 1.86 -7.02
N ILE A 443 -57.08 2.01 -6.64
CA ILE A 443 -56.44 1.13 -5.65
C ILE A 443 -57.12 1.28 -4.29
N GLU A 444 -57.42 2.51 -3.85
CA GLU A 444 -58.13 2.75 -2.58
C GLU A 444 -59.49 2.04 -2.56
N GLN A 445 -60.26 2.15 -3.64
CA GLN A 445 -61.57 1.52 -3.78
C GLN A 445 -61.47 -0.01 -3.81
N ALA A 446 -60.46 -0.55 -4.50
CA ALA A 446 -60.18 -1.98 -4.54
C ALA A 446 -59.84 -2.54 -3.15
N VAL A 447 -59.06 -1.79 -2.36
CA VAL A 447 -58.69 -2.19 -0.98
C VAL A 447 -59.89 -2.08 -0.03
N ARG A 448 -60.69 -1.02 -0.10
CA ARG A 448 -61.88 -0.83 0.76
C ARG A 448 -62.97 -1.88 0.53
N SER A 449 -63.16 -2.32 -0.72
CA SER A 449 -64.22 -3.27 -1.08
C SER A 449 -63.74 -4.72 -1.16
N GLY A 450 -62.43 -4.94 -1.34
CA GLY A 450 -61.82 -6.25 -1.49
C GLY A 450 -61.53 -6.96 -0.17
N THR A 451 -61.42 -8.27 -0.23
CA THR A 451 -60.84 -9.08 0.85
C THR A 451 -59.42 -9.48 0.44
N PRO A 452 -58.39 -9.22 1.27
CA PRO A 452 -57.03 -9.65 0.97
C PRO A 452 -56.90 -11.16 0.92
N LEU A 453 -56.41 -11.68 -0.21
CA LEU A 453 -56.18 -13.10 -0.46
C LEU A 453 -54.68 -13.35 -0.67
N VAL A 454 -54.13 -14.30 0.08
CA VAL A 454 -52.73 -14.72 -0.10
C VAL A 454 -52.56 -15.30 -1.51
N VAL A 455 -51.65 -14.71 -2.29
CA VAL A 455 -51.22 -15.22 -3.60
C VAL A 455 -50.06 -16.19 -3.43
N GLY A 456 -49.23 -16.01 -2.41
CA GLY A 456 -48.18 -16.97 -2.11
C GLY A 456 -46.99 -16.36 -1.39
N LEU A 457 -46.09 -17.25 -0.98
CA LEU A 457 -44.82 -16.90 -0.35
C LEU A 457 -43.68 -17.39 -1.24
N THR A 458 -42.95 -16.45 -1.83
CA THR A 458 -41.75 -16.76 -2.63
C THR A 458 -40.51 -16.50 -1.81
N SER A 459 -39.44 -17.26 -2.06
CA SER A 459 -38.18 -17.16 -1.31
C SER A 459 -37.01 -17.10 -2.27
N GLU A 460 -36.14 -16.11 -2.10
CA GLU A 460 -34.93 -15.92 -2.90
C GLU A 460 -33.71 -15.84 -1.97
N ARG A 461 -32.71 -16.68 -2.23
CA ARG A 461 -31.42 -16.57 -1.53
C ARG A 461 -30.62 -15.41 -2.10
N LYS A 462 -30.21 -14.50 -1.23
CA LYS A 462 -29.40 -13.32 -1.56
C LYS A 462 -28.08 -13.36 -0.80
N SER A 463 -27.09 -12.70 -1.37
CA SER A 463 -25.77 -12.56 -0.76
C SER A 463 -25.25 -11.15 -0.95
N VAL A 464 -24.65 -10.59 0.11
CA VAL A 464 -23.88 -9.36 0.03
C VAL A 464 -22.41 -9.75 0.10
N ARG A 465 -21.70 -9.49 -1.01
CA ARG A 465 -20.29 -9.81 -1.12
C ARG A 465 -19.48 -9.04 -0.09
N ARG A 466 -18.47 -9.70 0.48
CA ARG A 466 -17.44 -9.05 1.29
C ARG A 466 -16.70 -7.98 0.49
N PRO A 467 -16.06 -7.00 1.16
CA PRO A 467 -15.32 -5.97 0.45
C PRO A 467 -14.05 -6.51 -0.22
N MET A 468 -13.67 -5.88 -1.34
CA MET A 468 -12.32 -5.96 -1.89
C MET A 468 -11.29 -5.30 -0.96
N GLY A 469 -10.00 -5.43 -1.30
CA GLY A 469 -8.94 -4.68 -0.60
C GLY A 469 -9.20 -3.17 -0.70
N LEU A 470 -8.88 -2.45 0.36
CA LEU A 470 -9.17 -1.02 0.48
C LEU A 470 -8.22 -0.18 -0.38
N ASN A 471 -8.73 0.60 -1.32
CA ASN A 471 -7.94 1.58 -2.06
C ASN A 471 -8.16 3.02 -1.53
N THR A 472 -7.40 4.00 -2.04
CA THR A 472 -7.48 5.40 -1.57
C THR A 472 -8.88 6.00 -1.74
N VAL A 473 -9.51 5.78 -2.90
CA VAL A 473 -10.85 6.32 -3.20
C VAL A 473 -11.89 5.79 -2.20
N GLN A 474 -11.89 4.50 -1.93
CA GLN A 474 -12.80 3.87 -0.97
C GLN A 474 -12.55 4.37 0.46
N LEU A 475 -11.28 4.51 0.86
CA LEU A 475 -10.91 5.07 2.15
C LEU A 475 -11.45 6.49 2.33
N LEU A 476 -11.26 7.36 1.33
CA LEU A 476 -11.72 8.75 1.38
C LEU A 476 -13.24 8.87 1.41
N LYS A 477 -13.96 8.05 0.62
CA LYS A 477 -15.42 7.99 0.65
C LYS A 477 -15.93 7.57 2.02
N ALA A 478 -15.35 6.50 2.59
CA ALA A 478 -15.72 6.02 3.92
C ALA A 478 -15.40 7.04 5.03
N ALA A 479 -14.27 7.74 4.93
CA ALA A 479 -13.89 8.80 5.87
C ALA A 479 -14.86 9.98 5.82
N SER A 480 -15.31 10.37 4.63
CA SER A 480 -16.32 11.43 4.45
C SER A 480 -17.68 11.01 5.02
N THR A 481 -18.25 9.88 4.59
CA THR A 481 -19.62 9.49 4.99
C THR A 481 -19.71 8.97 6.43
N GLY A 482 -18.70 8.22 6.89
CA GLY A 482 -18.76 7.49 8.16
C GLY A 482 -17.99 8.15 9.30
N MET A 483 -17.01 9.01 9.00
CA MET A 483 -16.11 9.59 10.02
C MET A 483 -16.18 11.12 10.12
N GLY A 484 -16.90 11.78 9.20
CA GLY A 484 -16.98 13.24 9.12
C GLY A 484 -15.60 13.86 8.90
N MET A 485 -14.78 13.25 8.06
CA MET A 485 -13.45 13.73 7.68
C MET A 485 -13.49 14.23 6.24
N SER A 486 -13.02 15.47 6.02
CA SER A 486 -12.77 15.91 4.66
C SER A 486 -11.65 15.08 4.03
N PRO A 487 -11.59 14.98 2.69
CA PRO A 487 -10.59 14.17 2.01
C PRO A 487 -9.14 14.53 2.40
N VAL A 488 -8.84 15.81 2.60
CA VAL A 488 -7.51 16.28 3.04
C VAL A 488 -7.19 15.81 4.45
N VAL A 489 -8.14 15.91 5.38
CA VAL A 489 -7.94 15.47 6.77
C VAL A 489 -7.77 13.94 6.82
N ALA A 490 -8.51 13.20 5.98
CA ALA A 490 -8.38 11.76 5.84
C ALA A 490 -7.00 11.35 5.30
N MET A 491 -6.53 11.95 4.20
CA MET A 491 -5.19 11.65 3.67
C MET A 491 -4.09 11.98 4.66
N LYS A 492 -4.14 13.15 5.32
CA LYS A 492 -3.13 13.54 6.31
C LYS A 492 -3.07 12.55 7.47
N ALA A 493 -4.23 12.08 7.95
CA ALA A 493 -4.29 11.06 8.99
C ALA A 493 -3.72 9.72 8.50
N ALA A 494 -4.04 9.31 7.28
CA ALA A 494 -3.52 8.07 6.68
C ALA A 494 -1.99 8.13 6.47
N GLU A 495 -1.46 9.24 5.99
CA GLU A 495 -0.01 9.48 5.86
C GLU A 495 0.70 9.43 7.20
N HIS A 496 0.08 9.99 8.26
CA HIS A 496 0.66 9.89 9.60
C HIS A 496 0.65 8.44 10.13
N LEU A 497 -0.42 7.68 9.87
CA LEU A 497 -0.47 6.26 10.23
C LEU A 497 0.58 5.44 9.47
N TYR A 498 0.78 5.72 8.18
CA TYR A 498 1.81 5.08 7.35
C TYR A 498 3.22 5.41 7.84
N THR A 499 3.53 6.70 8.03
CA THR A 499 4.85 7.15 8.53
C THR A 499 5.14 6.66 9.95
N SER A 500 4.11 6.26 10.70
CA SER A 500 4.21 5.62 12.02
C SER A 500 4.20 4.08 11.98
N GLY A 501 4.20 3.48 10.78
CA GLY A 501 4.26 2.04 10.53
C GLY A 501 2.97 1.26 10.81
N TYR A 502 1.82 1.93 11.00
CA TYR A 502 0.55 1.24 11.32
C TYR A 502 -0.17 0.67 10.10
N ILE A 503 -0.05 1.33 8.94
CA ILE A 503 -0.72 0.93 7.70
C ILE A 503 0.27 0.92 6.53
N SER A 504 -0.07 0.20 5.46
CA SER A 504 0.63 0.30 4.18
C SER A 504 0.39 1.67 3.53
N TYR A 505 1.14 1.96 2.46
CA TYR A 505 1.10 3.24 1.78
C TYR A 505 -0.32 3.63 1.36
N PRO A 506 -0.85 4.80 1.77
CA PRO A 506 -2.27 5.12 1.66
C PRO A 506 -2.67 5.74 0.31
N ARG A 507 -1.73 5.86 -0.63
CA ARG A 507 -1.93 6.38 -1.99
C ARG A 507 -1.79 5.22 -2.97
N THR A 508 -2.88 4.50 -3.17
CA THR A 508 -2.96 3.35 -4.07
C THR A 508 -4.32 3.24 -4.73
N GLU A 509 -4.31 2.90 -6.03
CA GLU A 509 -5.49 2.58 -6.82
C GLU A 509 -5.85 1.08 -6.72
N SER A 510 -4.87 0.25 -6.34
CA SER A 510 -5.02 -1.18 -6.18
C SER A 510 -5.96 -1.57 -5.03
N SER A 511 -6.80 -2.53 -5.34
CA SER A 511 -7.79 -3.15 -4.45
C SER A 511 -7.73 -4.68 -4.49
N LYS A 512 -6.85 -5.23 -5.32
CA LYS A 512 -6.44 -6.62 -5.33
C LYS A 512 -5.10 -6.75 -4.58
N TYR A 513 -5.01 -7.71 -3.68
CA TYR A 513 -3.74 -8.07 -3.05
C TYR A 513 -2.83 -8.79 -4.06
N PRO A 514 -1.54 -8.43 -4.18
CA PRO A 514 -0.63 -9.18 -5.04
C PRO A 514 -0.34 -10.56 -4.42
N ASP A 515 -0.04 -11.55 -5.27
CA ASP A 515 0.17 -12.93 -4.84
C ASP A 515 1.33 -13.09 -3.84
N SER A 516 2.30 -12.16 -3.87
CA SER A 516 3.43 -12.10 -2.94
C SER A 516 3.09 -11.52 -1.57
N PHE A 517 1.90 -10.94 -1.37
CA PHE A 517 1.52 -10.29 -0.11
C PHE A 517 1.09 -11.32 0.94
N ASP A 518 1.80 -11.39 2.07
CA ASP A 518 1.44 -12.28 3.19
C ASP A 518 0.28 -11.69 4.02
N VAL A 519 -0.95 -11.85 3.52
CA VAL A 519 -2.18 -11.49 4.25
C VAL A 519 -2.29 -12.20 5.60
N GLY A 520 -1.69 -13.39 5.73
CA GLY A 520 -1.67 -14.15 6.97
C GLY A 520 -0.83 -13.46 8.04
N ALA A 521 0.34 -12.92 7.68
CA ALA A 521 1.18 -12.14 8.59
C ALA A 521 0.47 -10.87 9.05
N ALA A 522 -0.11 -10.10 8.13
CA ALA A 522 -0.88 -8.90 8.47
C ALA A 522 -2.06 -9.24 9.39
N LEU A 523 -2.76 -10.36 9.18
CA LEU A 523 -3.86 -10.79 10.05
C LEU A 523 -3.38 -11.25 11.43
N ARG A 524 -2.24 -11.96 11.51
CA ARG A 524 -1.63 -12.39 12.79
C ARG A 524 -1.30 -11.19 13.68
N GLU A 525 -0.75 -10.12 13.10
CA GLU A 525 -0.50 -8.87 13.83
C GLU A 525 -1.77 -8.34 14.52
N GLN A 526 -2.95 -8.47 13.88
CA GLN A 526 -4.22 -7.98 14.41
C GLN A 526 -4.89 -8.90 15.45
N SER A 527 -4.40 -10.13 15.64
CA SER A 527 -5.04 -11.14 16.50
C SER A 527 -5.06 -10.78 17.99
N TYR A 528 -4.20 -9.85 18.41
CA TYR A 528 -4.08 -9.41 19.81
C TYR A 528 -4.99 -8.21 20.14
N HIS A 529 -5.67 -7.62 19.16
CA HIS A 529 -6.45 -6.41 19.40
C HIS A 529 -7.74 -6.71 20.21
N PRO A 530 -8.08 -5.93 21.26
CA PRO A 530 -9.25 -6.22 22.11
C PRO A 530 -10.59 -6.26 21.38
N ASN A 531 -10.76 -5.46 20.32
CA ASN A 531 -12.07 -5.28 19.66
C ASN A 531 -12.34 -6.27 18.51
N TRP A 532 -11.30 -6.79 17.86
CA TRP A 532 -11.43 -7.65 16.67
C TRP A 532 -10.45 -8.82 16.63
N GLY A 533 -9.52 -8.90 17.58
CA GLY A 533 -8.49 -9.93 17.62
C GLY A 533 -9.06 -11.34 17.69
N LYS A 534 -10.18 -11.53 18.40
CA LYS A 534 -10.92 -12.81 18.42
C LYS A 534 -11.39 -13.24 17.02
N THR A 535 -11.85 -12.29 16.21
CA THR A 535 -12.28 -12.55 14.82
C THR A 535 -11.08 -12.91 13.95
N ALA A 536 -9.97 -12.18 14.09
CA ALA A 536 -8.74 -12.47 13.37
C ALA A 536 -8.15 -13.85 13.74
N ASP A 537 -8.08 -14.18 15.04
CA ASP A 537 -7.66 -15.50 15.55
C ASP A 537 -8.59 -16.63 15.07
N TYR A 538 -9.90 -16.38 15.02
CA TYR A 538 -10.85 -17.34 14.46
C TYR A 538 -10.54 -17.66 13.00
N ILE A 539 -10.34 -16.65 12.15
CA ILE A 539 -9.98 -16.82 10.73
C ILE A 539 -8.65 -17.60 10.62
N LEU A 540 -7.64 -17.24 11.41
CA LEU A 540 -6.33 -17.91 11.39
C LEU A 540 -6.40 -19.41 11.72
N ARG A 541 -7.34 -19.82 12.59
CA ARG A 541 -7.49 -21.22 13.00
C ARG A 541 -8.38 -22.05 12.07
N HIS A 542 -9.39 -21.43 11.46
CA HIS A 542 -10.41 -22.16 10.71
C HIS A 542 -10.27 -22.03 9.19
N SER A 543 -9.42 -21.12 8.71
CA SER A 543 -9.12 -20.94 7.28
C SER A 543 -7.68 -21.36 6.97
N PRO A 544 -7.41 -22.66 6.69
CA PRO A 544 -6.05 -23.15 6.45
C PRO A 544 -5.37 -22.50 5.23
N ASN A 545 -6.15 -21.93 4.31
CA ASN A 545 -5.69 -21.10 3.20
C ASN A 545 -6.48 -19.79 3.19
N ILE A 546 -6.05 -18.80 3.97
CA ILE A 546 -6.66 -17.46 3.94
C ILE A 546 -6.49 -16.91 2.52
N ARG A 547 -7.59 -16.76 1.79
CA ARG A 547 -7.58 -16.23 0.43
C ARG A 547 -8.08 -14.80 0.43
N PRO A 548 -7.27 -13.82 -0.02
CA PRO A 548 -7.75 -12.46 -0.22
C PRO A 548 -8.87 -12.42 -1.28
N PRO A 549 -9.67 -11.34 -1.31
CA PRO A 549 -10.65 -11.14 -2.37
C PRO A 549 -9.95 -11.05 -3.74
N THR A 550 -10.46 -11.76 -4.74
CA THR A 550 -9.89 -11.81 -6.09
C THR A 550 -10.54 -10.84 -7.07
N HIS A 551 -11.67 -10.25 -6.71
CA HIS A 551 -12.49 -9.38 -7.58
C HIS A 551 -12.06 -7.90 -7.56
N GLY A 552 -10.86 -7.60 -7.04
CA GLY A 552 -10.29 -6.26 -7.06
C GLY A 552 -9.52 -5.95 -8.35
N HIS A 553 -9.08 -4.70 -8.46
CA HIS A 553 -8.20 -4.22 -9.53
C HIS A 553 -6.75 -4.13 -9.01
N ASP A 554 -5.77 -4.48 -9.84
CA ASP A 554 -4.35 -4.30 -9.58
C ASP A 554 -3.83 -3.25 -10.55
N ALA A 555 -3.43 -2.09 -10.01
CA ALA A 555 -2.90 -0.97 -10.78
C ALA A 555 -1.37 -1.06 -10.95
N GLY A 556 -0.72 -2.06 -10.33
CA GLY A 556 0.73 -2.22 -10.38
C GLY A 556 1.50 -1.18 -9.58
N ASP A 557 0.85 -0.50 -8.63
CA ASP A 557 1.42 0.53 -7.76
C ASP A 557 1.84 -0.05 -6.40
N HIS A 558 0.87 -0.23 -5.50
CA HIS A 558 1.04 -0.68 -4.12
C HIS A 558 -0.03 -1.71 -3.78
N PRO A 559 0.17 -2.58 -2.78
CA PRO A 559 -0.91 -3.40 -2.24
C PRO A 559 -2.03 -2.52 -1.65
N PRO A 560 -3.25 -3.06 -1.50
CA PRO A 560 -4.33 -2.37 -0.83
C PRO A 560 -3.94 -1.86 0.57
N ILE A 561 -4.57 -0.77 1.00
CA ILE A 561 -4.35 -0.13 2.30
C ILE A 561 -4.70 -1.12 3.42
N THR A 562 -3.68 -1.57 4.16
CA THR A 562 -3.75 -2.72 5.06
C THR A 562 -3.10 -2.39 6.40
N PRO A 563 -3.64 -2.86 7.55
CA PRO A 563 -3.00 -2.67 8.85
C PRO A 563 -1.73 -3.53 8.96
N MET A 564 -0.59 -2.89 9.14
CA MET A 564 0.73 -3.53 9.16
C MET A 564 1.27 -3.76 10.58
N ARG A 565 0.75 -3.02 11.57
CA ARG A 565 1.08 -3.16 12.99
C ARG A 565 -0.17 -2.96 13.82
N CYS A 566 -0.42 -3.84 14.79
CA CYS A 566 -1.52 -3.66 15.72
C CYS A 566 -1.24 -2.54 16.71
N ALA A 567 -2.23 -1.66 16.93
CA ALA A 567 -2.19 -0.62 17.95
C ALA A 567 -3.52 -0.56 18.72
N PRO A 568 -3.50 -0.44 20.05
CA PRO A 568 -4.68 -0.09 20.81
C PRO A 568 -5.01 1.40 20.64
N ARG A 569 -6.26 1.78 20.90
CA ARG A 569 -6.72 3.17 20.82
C ARG A 569 -5.87 4.17 21.60
N GLY A 570 -5.34 3.77 22.75
CA GLY A 570 -4.50 4.64 23.60
C GLY A 570 -3.16 5.00 22.95
N GLU A 571 -2.66 4.20 22.01
CA GLU A 571 -1.42 4.49 21.27
C GLU A 571 -1.68 5.50 20.15
N ILE A 572 -2.84 5.39 19.48
CA ILE A 572 -3.31 6.32 18.43
C ILE A 572 -4.27 7.35 19.07
N ALA A 573 -3.82 8.01 20.14
CA ALA A 573 -4.67 8.88 20.95
C ALA A 573 -4.95 10.27 20.33
N LYS A 574 -4.27 10.65 19.24
CA LYS A 574 -4.38 11.99 18.66
C LYS A 574 -5.47 12.06 17.57
N GLY A 575 -6.62 12.62 17.91
CA GLY A 575 -7.60 13.11 16.93
C GLY A 575 -8.39 12.02 16.19
N LYS A 576 -8.58 12.22 14.88
CA LYS A 576 -9.44 11.36 14.02
C LYS A 576 -8.70 10.12 13.46
N GLU A 577 -7.39 10.00 13.70
CA GLU A 577 -6.54 8.91 13.19
C GLU A 577 -7.00 7.53 13.67
N TRP A 578 -7.43 7.42 14.93
CA TRP A 578 -7.96 6.16 15.44
C TRP A 578 -9.18 5.66 14.65
N LYS A 579 -10.10 6.56 14.26
CA LYS A 579 -11.29 6.16 13.49
C LYS A 579 -10.88 5.59 12.13
N LEU A 580 -9.87 6.20 11.52
CA LEU A 580 -9.34 5.76 10.23
C LEU A 580 -8.62 4.41 10.36
N TYR A 581 -7.78 4.24 11.38
CA TYR A 581 -7.10 2.97 11.66
C TYR A 581 -8.09 1.84 12.00
N ASP A 582 -9.08 2.08 12.87
CA ASP A 582 -10.14 1.10 13.20
C ASP A 582 -10.88 0.63 11.94
N TYR A 583 -11.21 1.56 11.03
CA TYR A 583 -11.83 1.23 9.75
C TYR A 583 -10.91 0.42 8.84
N VAL A 584 -9.65 0.83 8.66
CA VAL A 584 -8.67 0.09 7.85
C VAL A 584 -8.51 -1.34 8.36
N ALA A 585 -8.40 -1.52 9.68
CA ALA A 585 -8.26 -2.84 10.29
C ALA A 585 -9.50 -3.71 10.12
N ARG A 586 -10.69 -3.17 10.39
CA ARG A 586 -11.96 -3.91 10.25
C ARG A 586 -12.29 -4.22 8.80
N HIS A 587 -12.00 -3.31 7.86
CA HIS A 587 -12.18 -3.52 6.43
C HIS A 587 -11.24 -4.62 5.92
N PHE A 588 -9.98 -4.61 6.33
CA PHE A 588 -9.04 -5.68 6.02
C PHE A 588 -9.53 -7.04 6.52
N ILE A 589 -9.92 -7.15 7.79
CA ILE A 589 -10.45 -8.39 8.36
C ILE A 589 -11.72 -8.82 7.60
N ALA A 590 -12.65 -7.91 7.35
CA ALA A 590 -13.86 -8.17 6.59
C ALA A 590 -13.57 -8.71 5.18
N SER A 591 -12.54 -8.21 4.51
CA SER A 591 -12.15 -8.68 3.17
C SER A 591 -11.69 -10.14 3.14
N LEU A 592 -11.27 -10.67 4.29
CA LEU A 592 -10.81 -12.05 4.47
C LEU A 592 -11.89 -12.99 5.07
N MET A 593 -13.08 -12.47 5.36
CA MET A 593 -14.22 -13.25 5.88
C MET A 593 -15.11 -13.76 4.75
N ASP A 594 -16.16 -14.52 5.07
CA ASP A 594 -17.17 -14.94 4.10
C ASP A 594 -18.20 -13.82 3.81
N ASP A 595 -18.90 -13.98 2.68
CA ASP A 595 -20.00 -13.11 2.28
C ASP A 595 -21.18 -13.21 3.27
N PHE A 596 -21.98 -12.15 3.38
CA PHE A 596 -23.23 -12.18 4.15
C PHE A 596 -24.32 -12.92 3.36
N GLN A 597 -25.02 -13.87 3.99
CA GLN A 597 -26.04 -14.70 3.34
C GLN A 597 -27.38 -14.61 4.05
N TYR A 598 -28.42 -14.29 3.29
CA TYR A 598 -29.80 -14.19 3.78
C TYR A 598 -30.79 -14.68 2.73
N THR A 599 -31.99 -15.03 3.16
CA THR A 599 -33.11 -15.36 2.26
C THR A 599 -34.16 -14.28 2.40
N GLU A 600 -34.55 -13.65 1.30
CA GLU A 600 -35.68 -12.72 1.21
C GLU A 600 -36.95 -13.52 0.90
N HIS A 601 -37.93 -13.40 1.77
CA HIS A 601 -39.24 -14.01 1.65
C HIS A 601 -40.26 -12.94 1.30
N SER A 602 -40.87 -13.04 0.12
CA SER A 602 -41.89 -12.09 -0.36
C SER A 602 -43.27 -12.73 -0.25
N LEU A 603 -44.07 -12.25 0.70
CA LEU A 603 -45.47 -12.62 0.87
C LEU A 603 -46.32 -11.70 0.00
N ALA A 604 -46.91 -12.26 -1.06
CA ALA A 604 -47.78 -11.54 -1.98
C ALA A 604 -49.25 -11.77 -1.62
N VAL A 605 -50.04 -10.69 -1.66
CA VAL A 605 -51.47 -10.67 -1.36
C VAL A 605 -52.19 -9.88 -2.45
N ASN A 606 -53.32 -10.38 -2.92
CA ASN A 606 -54.18 -9.69 -3.88
C ASN A 606 -55.41 -9.11 -3.15
N VAL A 607 -55.72 -7.84 -3.41
CA VAL A 607 -56.92 -7.16 -2.93
C VAL A 607 -57.58 -6.44 -4.10
N GLY A 608 -58.75 -6.91 -4.53
CA GLY A 608 -59.51 -6.27 -5.61
C GLY A 608 -58.75 -6.15 -6.93
N GLY A 609 -57.89 -7.14 -7.25
CA GLY A 609 -57.05 -7.13 -8.46
C GLY A 609 -55.68 -6.48 -8.26
N MET A 610 -55.45 -5.74 -7.16
CA MET A 610 -54.17 -5.10 -6.86
C MET A 610 -53.28 -6.01 -6.02
N THR A 611 -51.98 -6.08 -6.34
CA THR A 611 -51.02 -6.93 -5.63
C THR A 611 -50.19 -6.10 -4.64
N PHE A 612 -50.10 -6.58 -3.41
CA PHE A 612 -49.34 -6.00 -2.32
C PHE A 612 -48.33 -7.03 -1.81
N VAL A 613 -47.13 -6.57 -1.42
CA VAL A 613 -46.01 -7.44 -1.03
C VAL A 613 -45.45 -7.00 0.32
N HIS A 614 -45.25 -7.97 1.22
CA HIS A 614 -44.48 -7.79 2.44
C HIS A 614 -43.20 -8.63 2.37
N LYS A 615 -42.06 -8.01 2.70
CA LYS A 615 -40.75 -8.66 2.68
C LYS A 615 -40.28 -8.98 4.09
N MET A 616 -39.90 -10.25 4.28
CA MET A 616 -39.29 -10.78 5.49
C MET A 616 -37.94 -11.38 5.15
N HIS A 617 -37.04 -11.47 6.13
CA HIS A 617 -35.70 -11.96 5.92
C HIS A 617 -35.34 -13.01 6.95
N SER A 618 -34.66 -14.06 6.53
CA SER A 618 -34.01 -15.01 7.43
C SER A 618 -32.52 -14.96 7.16
N VAL A 619 -31.72 -14.64 8.18
CA VAL A 619 -30.25 -14.58 8.08
C VAL A 619 -29.69 -15.99 8.26
N GLN A 620 -28.92 -16.47 7.28
CA GLN A 620 -28.23 -17.76 7.39
C GLN A 620 -26.83 -17.59 7.96
N ASP A 621 -26.09 -16.60 7.47
CA ASP A 621 -24.73 -16.30 7.92
C ASP A 621 -24.47 -14.79 7.88
N ARG A 622 -23.94 -14.25 9.00
CA ARG A 622 -23.58 -12.84 9.10
C ARG A 622 -22.27 -12.51 8.37
N GLY A 623 -21.41 -13.48 8.11
CA GLY A 623 -20.16 -13.31 7.36
C GLY A 623 -19.35 -12.11 7.85
N PHE A 624 -18.88 -11.29 6.91
CA PHE A 624 -18.04 -10.11 7.20
C PHE A 624 -18.71 -9.02 8.07
N PHE A 625 -20.03 -9.06 8.30
CA PHE A 625 -20.68 -8.09 9.19
C PHE A 625 -20.26 -8.22 10.65
N PHE A 626 -19.70 -9.34 11.11
CA PHE A 626 -19.07 -9.39 12.44
C PHE A 626 -17.92 -8.38 12.58
N ALA A 627 -17.15 -8.14 11.52
CA ALA A 627 -16.09 -7.13 11.52
C ALA A 627 -16.66 -5.71 11.28
N MET A 628 -17.72 -5.59 10.48
CA MET A 628 -18.34 -4.32 10.06
C MET A 628 -19.86 -4.26 10.35
N PRO A 629 -20.29 -4.25 11.62
CA PRO A 629 -21.71 -4.40 11.99
C PRO A 629 -22.60 -3.22 11.56
N TRP A 630 -22.03 -2.06 11.26
CA TRP A 630 -22.80 -0.93 10.74
C TRP A 630 -23.32 -1.16 9.32
N LYS A 631 -22.65 -2.02 8.52
CA LYS A 631 -23.11 -2.35 7.15
C LYS A 631 -24.38 -3.20 7.15
N GLU A 632 -24.62 -4.01 8.17
CA GLU A 632 -25.86 -4.78 8.33
C GLU A 632 -27.05 -3.83 8.54
N LYS A 633 -26.85 -2.77 9.33
CA LYS A 633 -27.89 -1.76 9.60
C LYS A 633 -28.33 -1.02 8.35
N ASP A 634 -27.42 -0.79 7.41
CA ASP A 634 -27.71 -0.12 6.13
C ASP A 634 -28.68 -0.93 5.26
N LEU A 635 -28.77 -2.25 5.44
CA LEU A 635 -29.67 -3.13 4.69
C LEU A 635 -31.14 -3.08 5.16
N LYS A 636 -31.41 -2.56 6.37
CA LYS A 636 -32.75 -2.47 6.95
C LYS A 636 -33.56 -3.77 6.86
N LEU A 637 -32.93 -4.92 7.14
CA LEU A 637 -33.58 -6.22 7.04
C LEU A 637 -34.65 -6.40 8.12
N ASN A 638 -35.85 -6.78 7.70
CA ASN A 638 -36.91 -7.27 8.59
C ASN A 638 -36.67 -8.75 8.93
N GLU A 639 -35.81 -9.03 9.92
CA GLU A 639 -35.42 -10.41 10.30
C GLU A 639 -36.53 -11.13 11.08
N VAL A 640 -36.92 -12.32 10.61
CA VAL A 640 -37.93 -13.19 11.24
C VAL A 640 -37.33 -14.55 11.60
N GLN A 641 -37.74 -15.08 12.76
CA GLN A 641 -37.31 -16.41 13.23
C GLN A 641 -38.12 -17.56 12.61
N GLN A 642 -39.38 -17.29 12.27
CA GLN A 642 -40.30 -18.26 11.68
C GLN A 642 -41.11 -17.58 10.58
N LEU A 643 -41.41 -18.33 9.53
CA LEU A 643 -42.28 -17.87 8.44
C LEU A 643 -43.74 -18.17 8.77
N PRO A 644 -44.68 -17.33 8.31
CA PRO A 644 -46.09 -17.60 8.49
C PRO A 644 -46.51 -18.84 7.67
N GLN A 645 -47.27 -19.73 8.29
CA GLN A 645 -47.84 -20.89 7.61
C GLN A 645 -49.18 -20.49 6.97
N LEU A 646 -49.12 -20.04 5.72
CA LEU A 646 -50.29 -19.59 4.96
C LEU A 646 -50.46 -20.43 3.70
N GLN A 647 -51.71 -20.76 3.37
CA GLN A 647 -52.06 -21.38 2.10
C GLN A 647 -52.49 -20.32 1.09
N GLU A 648 -52.23 -20.57 -0.19
CA GLU A 648 -52.80 -19.76 -1.28
C GLU A 648 -54.33 -19.66 -1.12
N GLY A 649 -54.87 -18.46 -1.35
CA GLY A 649 -56.28 -18.14 -1.14
C GLY A 649 -56.68 -17.88 0.32
N SER A 650 -55.77 -18.00 1.29
CA SER A 650 -56.07 -17.64 2.69
C SER A 650 -56.47 -16.16 2.79
N ARG A 651 -57.50 -15.88 3.59
CA ARG A 651 -57.96 -14.51 3.85
C ARG A 651 -57.17 -13.88 4.97
N LEU A 652 -56.74 -12.64 4.80
CA LEU A 652 -56.12 -11.84 5.86
C LEU A 652 -57.03 -10.67 6.25
N GLN A 653 -56.99 -10.29 7.52
CA GLN A 653 -57.74 -9.15 8.02
C GLN A 653 -56.99 -7.85 7.72
N VAL A 654 -57.67 -6.89 7.09
CA VAL A 654 -57.20 -5.51 6.98
C VAL A 654 -57.24 -4.87 8.35
N VAL A 655 -56.09 -4.37 8.81
CA VAL A 655 -55.95 -3.60 10.03
C VAL A 655 -56.10 -2.13 9.73
N ASP A 656 -55.38 -1.67 8.71
CA ASP A 656 -55.40 -0.29 8.25
C ASP A 656 -54.99 -0.22 6.77
N SER A 657 -55.35 0.86 6.09
CA SER A 657 -54.99 1.09 4.69
C SER A 657 -55.13 2.56 4.35
N GLY A 658 -54.32 3.03 3.42
CA GLY A 658 -54.44 4.39 2.94
C GLY A 658 -53.59 4.66 1.71
N ILE A 659 -53.59 5.93 1.33
CA ILE A 659 -52.76 6.45 0.26
C ILE A 659 -52.02 7.65 0.82
N GLU A 660 -50.70 7.58 0.76
CA GLU A 660 -49.84 8.72 1.07
C GLU A 660 -49.61 9.51 -0.21
N GLU A 661 -50.06 10.77 -0.23
CA GLU A 661 -49.63 11.74 -1.24
C GLU A 661 -48.31 12.36 -0.78
N ASP A 662 -47.25 12.17 -1.57
CA ASP A 662 -46.00 12.90 -1.42
C ASP A 662 -45.61 13.48 -2.78
N TYR A 663 -44.45 14.11 -2.82
CA TYR A 663 -43.95 14.78 -4.00
C TYR A 663 -42.49 14.43 -4.19
N THR A 664 -42.09 14.34 -5.45
CA THR A 664 -40.69 14.15 -5.80
C THR A 664 -39.84 15.29 -5.22
N ARG A 665 -38.65 14.96 -4.74
CA ARG A 665 -37.73 15.94 -4.14
C ARG A 665 -36.54 16.14 -5.09
N PRO A 666 -36.02 17.37 -5.20
CA PRO A 666 -34.77 17.57 -5.93
C PRO A 666 -33.65 16.75 -5.27
N PRO A 667 -32.60 16.37 -6.03
CA PRO A 667 -31.42 15.80 -5.41
C PRO A 667 -30.81 16.78 -4.40
N ASP A 668 -30.01 16.28 -3.45
CA ASP A 668 -29.23 17.17 -2.59
C ASP A 668 -27.93 17.61 -3.29
N TYR A 669 -27.27 18.64 -2.76
CA TYR A 669 -25.91 18.99 -3.18
C TYR A 669 -24.95 17.82 -2.99
N LEU A 670 -23.89 17.79 -3.82
CA LEU A 670 -22.91 16.70 -3.75
C LEU A 670 -22.22 16.67 -2.39
N LYS A 671 -22.24 15.49 -1.77
CA LYS A 671 -21.33 15.17 -0.67
C LYS A 671 -19.91 15.03 -1.21
N GLU A 672 -18.89 15.25 -0.38
CA GLU A 672 -17.50 15.04 -0.79
C GLU A 672 -17.27 13.60 -1.28
N SER A 673 -17.91 12.61 -0.68
CA SER A 673 -17.87 11.21 -1.13
C SER A 673 -18.47 10.97 -2.53
N GLU A 674 -19.49 11.73 -2.91
CA GLU A 674 -20.09 11.67 -4.25
C GLU A 674 -19.22 12.40 -5.27
N LEU A 675 -18.63 13.54 -4.88
CA LEU A 675 -17.67 14.26 -5.71
C LEU A 675 -16.41 13.42 -5.97
N ILE A 676 -15.86 12.76 -4.95
CA ILE A 676 -14.76 11.79 -5.09
C ILE A 676 -15.15 10.70 -6.10
N ALA A 677 -16.36 10.14 -5.98
CA ALA A 677 -16.83 9.08 -6.88
C ALA A 677 -16.97 9.56 -8.33
N LEU A 678 -17.45 10.78 -8.55
CA LEU A 678 -17.53 11.38 -9.90
C LEU A 678 -16.14 11.64 -10.48
N MET A 679 -15.20 12.15 -9.69
CA MET A 679 -13.82 12.38 -10.15
C MET A 679 -13.14 11.08 -10.57
N ASP A 680 -13.24 10.04 -9.73
CA ASP A 680 -12.72 8.69 -10.00
C ASP A 680 -13.36 8.06 -11.24
N GLN A 681 -14.70 8.09 -11.34
CA GLN A 681 -15.45 7.57 -12.49
C GLN A 681 -15.05 8.23 -13.82
N HIS A 682 -14.70 9.52 -13.78
CA HIS A 682 -14.29 10.29 -14.96
C HIS A 682 -12.77 10.33 -15.17
N GLY A 683 -11.99 9.65 -14.34
CA GLY A 683 -10.54 9.56 -14.48
C GLY A 683 -9.80 10.89 -14.26
N ILE A 684 -10.32 11.77 -13.40
CA ILE A 684 -9.64 13.02 -13.02
C ILE A 684 -9.23 12.98 -11.55
N GLY A 685 -8.10 13.61 -11.22
CA GLY A 685 -7.54 13.57 -9.87
C GLY A 685 -6.87 12.23 -9.52
N THR A 686 -6.40 11.46 -10.51
CA THR A 686 -5.64 10.20 -10.34
C THR A 686 -4.37 10.40 -9.51
N ASP A 687 -3.67 9.31 -9.17
CA ASP A 687 -2.47 9.35 -8.31
C ASP A 687 -2.75 10.01 -6.94
N ALA A 688 -3.93 9.73 -6.37
CA ALA A 688 -4.39 10.28 -5.09
C ALA A 688 -4.40 11.82 -4.99
N SER A 689 -4.62 12.52 -6.11
CA SER A 689 -4.69 13.99 -6.16
C SER A 689 -6.10 14.58 -5.94
N ILE A 690 -7.16 13.74 -5.97
CA ILE A 690 -8.56 14.13 -5.67
C ILE A 690 -8.67 15.08 -4.44
N PRO A 691 -8.09 14.77 -3.26
CA PRO A 691 -8.21 15.63 -2.08
C PRO A 691 -7.72 17.05 -2.31
N GLN A 692 -6.63 17.22 -3.06
CA GLN A 692 -6.05 18.52 -3.34
C GLN A 692 -6.97 19.37 -4.23
N HIS A 693 -7.58 18.78 -5.25
CA HIS A 693 -8.48 19.51 -6.14
C HIS A 693 -9.79 19.90 -5.46
N ILE A 694 -10.34 19.05 -4.59
CA ILE A 694 -11.49 19.38 -3.74
C ILE A 694 -11.14 20.51 -2.77
N GLN A 695 -9.94 20.49 -2.17
CA GLN A 695 -9.49 21.58 -1.31
C GLN A 695 -9.30 22.89 -2.08
N ASN A 696 -8.74 22.84 -3.30
CA ASN A 696 -8.51 24.04 -4.11
C ASN A 696 -9.82 24.77 -4.42
N VAL A 697 -10.89 24.07 -4.80
CA VAL A 697 -12.20 24.72 -5.07
C VAL A 697 -12.80 25.35 -3.81
N ASN A 698 -12.58 24.73 -2.64
CA ASN A 698 -13.02 25.28 -1.34
C ASN A 698 -12.19 26.51 -0.92
N ASP A 699 -10.86 26.43 -1.00
CA ASP A 699 -9.95 27.53 -0.60
C ASP A 699 -10.15 28.78 -1.46
N ARG A 700 -10.50 28.60 -2.73
CA ARG A 700 -10.84 29.68 -3.67
C ARG A 700 -12.25 30.22 -3.49
N ARG A 701 -13.03 29.67 -2.54
CA ARG A 701 -14.42 30.04 -2.24
C ARG A 701 -15.38 29.84 -3.42
N TYR A 702 -15.11 28.87 -4.29
CA TYR A 702 -16.01 28.48 -5.39
C TYR A 702 -17.11 27.53 -4.91
N CYS A 703 -16.82 26.75 -3.89
CA CYS A 703 -17.82 25.99 -3.14
C CYS A 703 -17.52 26.08 -1.64
N GLN A 704 -18.50 25.71 -0.83
CA GLN A 704 -18.38 25.66 0.62
C GLN A 704 -18.86 24.31 1.13
N VAL A 705 -18.09 23.70 2.01
CA VAL A 705 -18.54 22.51 2.75
C VAL A 705 -19.59 22.95 3.77
N CYS A 706 -20.82 22.50 3.57
CA CYS A 706 -21.88 22.68 4.55
C CYS A 706 -21.84 21.52 5.55
N GLY A 707 -21.90 21.85 6.84
CA GLY A 707 -22.01 20.84 7.88
C GLY A 707 -23.28 20.00 7.73
N PRO A 708 -23.38 18.84 8.42
CA PRO A 708 -24.64 18.11 8.52
C PRO A 708 -25.70 19.09 9.02
N GLY A 709 -26.74 19.32 8.22
CA GLY A 709 -27.62 20.47 8.34
C GLY A 709 -28.13 20.68 9.78
N ASP A 710 -27.72 21.79 10.40
CA ASP A 710 -28.54 22.39 11.43
C ASP A 710 -29.89 22.76 10.78
N LEU A 711 -30.97 22.46 11.48
CA LEU A 711 -32.39 22.55 11.10
C LEU A 711 -32.87 23.94 10.63
N ASN A 712 -31.96 24.90 10.39
CA ASN A 712 -32.19 26.22 9.81
C ASN A 712 -31.50 26.38 8.44
N GLY A 713 -31.28 25.27 7.73
CA GLY A 713 -30.52 25.17 6.50
C GLY A 713 -30.67 26.35 5.55
N LYS A 714 -29.63 27.19 5.45
CA LYS A 714 -29.28 27.73 4.14
C LYS A 714 -28.63 26.56 3.39
N PRO A 715 -29.26 26.04 2.33
CA PRO A 715 -28.64 25.01 1.50
C PRO A 715 -27.25 25.49 1.07
N GLY A 716 -26.31 24.57 0.90
CA GLY A 716 -24.97 24.93 0.46
C GLY A 716 -25.03 25.79 -0.79
N GLN A 717 -24.69 27.07 -0.61
CA GLN A 717 -24.59 27.98 -1.73
C GLN A 717 -23.33 27.58 -2.48
N VAL A 718 -23.50 26.93 -3.63
CA VAL A 718 -22.45 26.93 -4.64
C VAL A 718 -22.34 28.37 -5.08
N PHE A 719 -21.30 29.07 -4.62
CA PHE A 719 -20.99 30.39 -5.12
C PHE A 719 -20.39 30.21 -6.50
N LEU A 720 -21.25 30.29 -7.52
CA LEU A 720 -20.82 30.48 -8.90
C LEU A 720 -20.22 31.89 -9.02
N THR A 721 -18.98 32.05 -8.54
CA THR A 721 -18.18 33.26 -8.73
C THR A 721 -17.57 33.32 -10.11
#